data_AF-A0A968ZI00-F1
#
_entry.id   AF-A0A968ZI00-F1
#
_cell.length_a   1.000
_cell.length_b   1.000
_cell.length_c   1.000
_cell.angle_alpha   90.00
_cell.angle_beta   90.00
_cell.angle_gamma   90.00
#
_symmetry.space_group_name_H-M   'P 1'
#
loop_
_entity.id
_entity.type
_entity.pdbx_description
1 polymer ?
#
loop_
_entity_poly.entity_id
_entity_poly.type
_entity_poly.pdbx_seq_one_letter_code
_entity_poly.pdbx_strand_id
1 'polypeptide(L)'
;MRGWLRTLFEKQYYPAISVLMDTPADRQSAQQWADWMRQQWDRHGLSNLTQQRNLMTEVRRELKDRLGEDHFVLDSMNFTTEQWIQINEKANRVVASRNEQQCLIQNPQKIVDLARQLLFSREWAEIVAGLAVVTGRRCAELLQTATFEPESDYSVWFTGALKRRQEKSILRFEIPTLIEATLVIRSLEKVRTWVDTRGMDNTEINTHYSAAVSKVCHRTYAEWVPPRRGRGSLYTHLFRTIYARIATHWYAPPEVADIEYMAAIQGHYFRNDESNSELRRSLGSTRHYNDYKIGDGQGNIDGRQGIKLGEPGVVVLLAFQGQNKGDRRDLTSEVAEMQELEKAQELGILELEEIQELERNRQRSSLHIYKDEKTRWQAVLDSVPGNNQQQKMTAILLILEAHLQQDGRDRPALKALAEQFVTVLKPLKGATVIRCICQRELLLLKAWQVEEYLSFYQDEIEKAIRAGELPLEDGITAHRDKFIKQGVQYESRTHYALLFLANMEFQVSHAEAEEKKLAPEPVAVSLPTPSSQSIHESEASIPTQERRGRPRSAVGEARVQESIDAIMAYNNMPGRSRQEMWAINGASIRQLRGSNQNLIKRVIEANQDSIDQHHQRLGLGARHNTVHSQAGVSIKDAIQL
;
A
#
# COMPACT_ATOMS: atom_id res chain seq x y z
N MET A 1 5.35 -8.42 22.25
CA MET A 1 6.22 -7.91 23.32
C MET A 1 7.54 -8.69 23.33
N ARG A 2 8.69 -8.05 23.63
CA ARG A 2 9.99 -8.75 23.78
C ARG A 2 9.91 -9.87 24.84
N GLY A 3 10.60 -10.99 24.65
CA GLY A 3 10.49 -12.17 25.54
C GLY A 3 10.79 -11.91 27.03
N TRP A 4 11.85 -11.14 27.33
CA TRP A 4 12.18 -10.77 28.71
C TRP A 4 11.13 -9.82 29.32
N LEU A 5 10.65 -8.85 28.53
CA LEU A 5 9.64 -7.89 28.97
C LEU A 5 8.31 -8.60 29.21
N ARG A 6 7.94 -9.55 28.34
CA ARG A 6 6.77 -10.41 28.51
C ARG A 6 6.85 -11.19 29.82
N THR A 7 7.99 -11.81 30.11
CA THR A 7 8.20 -12.55 31.36
C THR A 7 8.02 -11.65 32.59
N LEU A 8 8.62 -10.45 32.60
CA LEU A 8 8.45 -9.49 33.71
C LEU A 8 7.01 -9.00 33.83
N PHE A 9 6.38 -8.72 32.69
CA PHE A 9 4.99 -8.27 32.63
C PHE A 9 4.05 -9.32 33.21
N GLU A 10 4.11 -10.56 32.73
CA GLU A 10 3.19 -11.63 33.11
C GLU A 10 3.41 -12.13 34.54
N LYS A 11 4.66 -12.22 34.99
CA LYS A 11 4.96 -12.86 36.29
C LYS A 11 4.97 -11.90 37.47
N GLN A 12 5.15 -10.60 37.25
CA GLN A 12 5.37 -9.65 38.34
C GLN A 12 4.46 -8.42 38.19
N TYR A 13 4.55 -7.73 37.07
CA TYR A 13 3.88 -6.44 36.91
C TYR A 13 2.36 -6.58 36.83
N TYR A 14 1.85 -7.39 35.90
CA TYR A 14 0.42 -7.55 35.66
C TYR A 14 -0.35 -8.08 36.88
N PRO A 15 0.09 -9.17 37.56
CA PRO A 15 -0.60 -9.65 38.75
C PRO A 15 -0.67 -8.61 39.88
N ALA A 16 0.34 -7.74 39.99
CA ALA A 16 0.40 -6.75 41.04
C ALA A 16 -0.49 -5.53 40.80
N ILE A 17 -0.75 -5.19 39.53
CA ILE A 17 -1.62 -4.06 39.17
C ILE A 17 -3.06 -4.47 38.89
N SER A 18 -3.32 -5.73 38.47
CA SER A 18 -4.66 -6.18 38.08
C SER A 18 -5.64 -6.26 39.25
N VAL A 19 -5.12 -6.25 40.48
CA VAL A 19 -5.91 -6.31 41.72
C VAL A 19 -6.16 -4.92 42.32
N LEU A 20 -5.55 -3.88 41.77
CA LEU A 20 -5.65 -2.52 42.30
C LEU A 20 -7.00 -1.90 41.92
N MET A 21 -7.58 -1.12 42.84
CA MET A 21 -8.82 -0.39 42.62
C MET A 21 -8.54 1.09 42.35
N ASP A 22 -9.53 1.85 41.85
CA ASP A 22 -9.37 3.28 41.61
C ASP A 22 -9.46 4.09 42.93
N THR A 23 -8.51 3.88 43.83
CA THR A 23 -8.38 4.60 45.10
C THR A 23 -7.07 5.41 45.14
N PRO A 24 -6.96 6.46 45.98
CA PRO A 24 -5.72 7.23 46.09
C PRO A 24 -4.49 6.37 46.46
N ALA A 25 -4.66 5.40 47.36
CA ALA A 25 -3.59 4.49 47.78
C ALA A 25 -3.17 3.57 46.63
N ASP A 26 -4.13 3.00 45.92
CA ASP A 26 -3.86 2.11 44.78
C ASP A 26 -3.27 2.85 43.59
N ARG A 27 -3.66 4.11 43.35
CA ARG A 27 -3.01 4.98 42.36
C ARG A 27 -1.54 5.21 42.69
N GLN A 28 -1.22 5.39 43.97
CA GLN A 28 0.17 5.48 44.42
C GLN A 28 0.92 4.15 44.19
N SER A 29 0.30 3.00 44.49
CA SER A 29 0.86 1.68 44.21
C SER A 29 1.07 1.45 42.71
N ALA A 30 0.11 1.85 41.86
CA ALA A 30 0.23 1.77 40.41
C ALA A 30 1.39 2.63 39.89
N GLN A 31 1.63 3.79 40.50
CA GLN A 31 2.79 4.64 40.19
C GLN A 31 4.11 3.97 40.58
N GLN A 32 4.20 3.39 41.78
CA GLN A 32 5.38 2.66 42.23
C GLN A 32 5.72 1.48 41.30
N TRP A 33 4.71 0.73 40.86
CA TRP A 33 4.90 -0.36 39.90
C TRP A 33 5.33 0.15 38.54
N ALA A 34 4.78 1.26 38.06
CA ALA A 34 5.22 1.87 36.80
C ALA A 34 6.69 2.32 36.87
N ASP A 35 7.11 2.91 37.99
CA ASP A 35 8.50 3.27 38.25
C ASP A 35 9.40 2.02 38.33
N TRP A 36 8.95 0.96 39.00
CA TRP A 36 9.66 -0.31 39.03
C TRP A 36 9.86 -0.91 37.64
N MET A 37 8.85 -0.87 36.77
CA MET A 37 8.93 -1.35 35.39
C MET A 37 9.93 -0.53 34.58
N ARG A 38 9.91 0.80 34.70
CA ARG A 38 10.90 1.70 34.09
C ARG A 38 12.32 1.38 34.55
N GLN A 39 12.51 1.13 35.85
CA GLN A 39 13.81 0.68 36.39
C GLN A 39 14.26 -0.66 35.81
N GLN A 40 13.34 -1.60 35.51
CA GLN A 40 13.72 -2.84 34.84
C GLN A 40 14.24 -2.56 33.42
N TRP A 41 13.62 -1.62 32.69
CA TRP A 41 14.13 -1.22 31.37
C TRP A 41 15.55 -0.68 31.44
N ASP A 42 15.85 0.16 32.45
CA ASP A 42 17.18 0.69 32.70
C ASP A 42 18.20 -0.42 33.00
N ARG A 43 17.83 -1.38 33.86
CA ARG A 43 18.68 -2.55 34.19
C ARG A 43 18.99 -3.42 32.97
N HIS A 44 18.09 -3.44 31.98
CA HIS A 44 18.30 -4.10 30.69
C HIS A 44 19.04 -3.21 29.67
N GLY A 45 19.64 -2.09 30.10
CA GLY A 45 20.46 -1.19 29.28
C GLY A 45 19.65 -0.24 28.39
N LEU A 46 18.37 -0.04 28.66
CA LEU A 46 17.46 0.80 27.87
C LEU A 46 17.16 2.11 28.60
N SER A 47 18.21 2.85 28.95
CA SER A 47 18.13 4.06 29.78
C SER A 47 17.75 5.35 29.03
N ASN A 48 17.72 5.31 27.70
CA ASN A 48 17.28 6.46 26.91
C ASN A 48 15.74 6.46 26.75
N LEU A 49 15.09 7.60 27.02
CA LEU A 49 13.64 7.78 26.86
C LEU A 49 13.10 7.35 25.48
N THR A 50 13.87 7.55 24.41
CA THR A 50 13.49 7.10 23.05
C THR A 50 13.42 5.58 22.94
N GLN A 51 14.34 4.86 23.61
CA GLN A 51 14.34 3.40 23.67
C GLN A 51 13.17 2.89 24.51
N GLN A 52 12.92 3.55 25.65
CA GLN A 52 11.82 3.21 26.55
C GLN A 52 10.45 3.44 25.92
N ARG A 53 10.31 4.43 25.02
CA ARG A 53 9.04 4.75 24.35
C ARG A 53 8.36 3.55 23.69
N ASN A 54 9.14 2.70 23.02
CA ASN A 54 8.58 1.53 22.35
C ASN A 54 8.16 0.45 23.37
N LEU A 55 8.93 0.26 24.46
CA LEU A 55 8.56 -0.67 25.54
C LEU A 55 7.30 -0.19 26.26
N MET A 56 7.20 1.10 26.54
CA MET A 56 6.01 1.75 27.08
C MET A 56 4.78 1.46 26.20
N THR A 57 4.93 1.58 24.88
CA THR A 57 3.85 1.27 23.93
C THR A 57 3.45 -0.20 23.99
N GLU A 58 4.41 -1.12 24.07
CA GLU A 58 4.16 -2.55 24.21
C GLU A 58 3.41 -2.87 25.51
N VAL A 59 3.87 -2.33 26.65
CA VAL A 59 3.24 -2.53 27.97
C VAL A 59 1.84 -1.95 28.01
N ARG A 60 1.67 -0.68 27.60
CA ARG A 60 0.35 -0.03 27.56
C ARG A 60 -0.65 -0.79 26.69
N ARG A 61 -0.21 -1.36 25.56
CA ARG A 61 -1.09 -2.17 24.71
C ARG A 61 -1.58 -3.41 25.45
N GLU A 62 -0.68 -4.19 26.06
CA GLU A 62 -1.09 -5.37 26.83
C GLU A 62 -1.99 -5.01 28.03
N LEU A 63 -1.78 -3.84 28.66
CA LEU A 63 -2.67 -3.35 29.71
C LEU A 63 -4.07 -3.06 29.17
N LYS A 64 -4.18 -2.35 28.04
CA LYS A 64 -5.45 -2.07 27.39
C LYS A 64 -6.19 -3.35 27.02
N ASP A 65 -5.47 -4.30 26.44
CA ASP A 65 -6.03 -5.58 25.99
C ASP A 65 -6.60 -6.40 27.16
N ARG A 66 -6.03 -6.29 28.36
CA ARG A 66 -6.43 -7.09 29.53
C ARG A 66 -7.35 -6.37 30.53
N LEU A 67 -7.21 -5.05 30.66
CA LEU A 67 -7.89 -4.26 31.69
C LEU A 67 -8.88 -3.25 31.10
N GLY A 68 -8.90 -3.05 29.79
CA GLY A 68 -9.72 -2.07 29.10
C GLY A 68 -8.99 -0.76 28.78
N GLU A 69 -9.54 0.01 27.83
CA GLU A 69 -8.92 1.23 27.30
C GLU A 69 -8.83 2.39 28.32
N ASP A 70 -9.74 2.41 29.29
CA ASP A 70 -9.94 3.52 30.25
C ASP A 70 -9.47 3.16 31.67
N HIS A 71 -8.74 2.06 31.84
CA HIS A 71 -8.30 1.62 33.16
C HIS A 71 -7.28 2.60 33.78
N PHE A 72 -7.52 3.04 35.02
CA PHE A 72 -6.75 4.11 35.70
C PHE A 72 -5.23 3.87 35.79
N VAL A 73 -4.78 2.62 35.82
CA VAL A 73 -3.33 2.27 35.82
C VAL A 73 -2.59 2.76 34.56
N LEU A 74 -3.32 3.06 33.48
CA LEU A 74 -2.75 3.67 32.29
C LEU A 74 -2.27 5.11 32.56
N ASP A 75 -2.77 5.78 33.60
CA ASP A 75 -2.31 7.12 33.98
C ASP A 75 -0.86 7.09 34.48
N SER A 76 -0.48 6.06 35.24
CA SER A 76 0.86 5.93 35.81
C SER A 76 1.89 5.37 34.81
N MET A 77 1.45 4.50 33.90
CA MET A 77 2.27 3.94 32.83
C MET A 77 2.34 4.89 31.62
N ASN A 78 2.82 6.12 31.85
CA ASN A 78 2.99 7.15 30.83
C ASN A 78 4.32 7.91 31.03
N PHE A 79 4.70 8.75 30.06
CA PHE A 79 5.78 9.73 30.24
C PHE A 79 5.21 11.07 30.67
N THR A 80 5.99 11.85 31.42
CA THR A 80 5.63 13.24 31.74
C THR A 80 5.67 14.11 30.48
N THR A 81 5.08 15.30 30.56
CA THR A 81 5.11 16.29 29.49
C THR A 81 6.55 16.63 29.08
N GLU A 82 7.45 16.81 30.04
CA GLU A 82 8.87 17.12 29.82
C GLU A 82 9.58 15.96 29.12
N GLN A 83 9.30 14.73 29.54
CA GLN A 83 9.84 13.53 28.89
C GLN A 83 9.32 13.40 27.45
N TRP A 84 8.04 13.70 27.20
CA TRP A 84 7.49 13.74 25.83
C TRP A 84 8.13 14.83 24.98
N ILE A 85 8.38 16.02 25.55
CA ILE A 85 9.13 17.09 24.88
C ILE A 85 10.52 16.58 24.50
N GLN A 86 11.26 15.95 25.42
CA GLN A 86 12.60 15.41 25.14
C GLN A 86 12.60 14.29 24.08
N ILE A 87 11.63 13.37 24.14
CA ILE A 87 11.45 12.28 23.16
C ILE A 87 11.22 12.87 21.77
N ASN A 88 10.35 13.88 21.67
CA ASN A 88 9.96 14.46 20.39
C ASN A 88 10.96 15.48 19.86
N GLU A 89 11.73 16.14 20.73
CA GLU A 89 12.67 17.19 20.37
C GLU A 89 13.70 16.69 19.34
N LYS A 90 14.29 15.51 19.57
CA LYS A 90 15.25 14.93 18.62
C LYS A 90 14.62 14.67 17.26
N ALA A 91 13.40 14.11 17.23
CA ALA A 91 12.70 13.84 15.98
C ALA A 91 12.35 15.16 15.25
N ASN A 92 11.89 16.17 15.99
CA ASN A 92 11.54 17.49 15.47
C ASN A 92 12.77 18.21 14.90
N ARG A 93 13.92 18.18 15.60
CA ARG A 93 15.19 18.74 15.11
C ARG A 93 15.65 18.07 13.82
N VAL A 94 15.52 16.74 13.72
CA VAL A 94 15.85 16.01 12.48
C VAL A 94 14.93 16.42 11.33
N VAL A 95 13.63 16.60 11.58
CA VAL A 95 12.68 17.05 10.55
C VAL A 95 12.94 18.49 10.15
N ALA A 96 13.22 19.39 11.10
CA ALA A 96 13.60 20.77 10.83
C ALA A 96 14.85 20.85 9.96
N SER A 97 15.92 20.16 10.35
CA SER A 97 17.18 20.12 9.59
C SER A 97 16.99 19.58 8.17
N ARG A 98 16.11 18.60 7.96
CA ARG A 98 15.77 18.11 6.61
C ARG A 98 15.02 19.14 5.79
N ASN A 99 14.09 19.87 6.40
CA ASN A 99 13.33 20.90 5.71
C ASN A 99 14.16 22.16 5.41
N GLU A 100 15.20 22.43 6.20
CA GLU A 100 16.18 23.49 5.94
C GLU A 100 17.20 23.10 4.85
N GLN A 101 17.27 21.80 4.49
CA GLN A 101 18.23 21.24 3.55
C GLN A 101 17.53 20.38 2.49
N GLN A 102 16.59 20.98 1.77
CA GLN A 102 15.76 20.29 0.79
C GLN A 102 16.60 19.72 -0.36
N CYS A 103 16.19 18.55 -0.85
CA CYS A 103 16.77 17.91 -2.03
C CYS A 103 15.92 18.18 -3.27
N LEU A 104 16.55 18.31 -4.44
CA LEU A 104 15.85 18.53 -5.71
C LEU A 104 15.69 17.22 -6.49
N ILE A 105 14.45 16.97 -6.94
CA ILE A 105 14.11 15.92 -7.89
C ILE A 105 14.25 16.52 -9.29
N GLN A 106 15.35 16.22 -9.98
CA GLN A 106 15.68 16.87 -11.26
C GLN A 106 14.94 16.27 -12.45
N ASN A 107 14.61 14.97 -12.41
CA ASN A 107 13.93 14.29 -13.50
C ASN A 107 12.78 13.43 -12.97
N PRO A 108 11.63 14.05 -12.64
CA PRO A 108 10.47 13.32 -12.12
C PRO A 108 9.93 12.29 -13.13
N GLN A 109 9.97 12.59 -14.43
CA GLN A 109 9.49 11.68 -15.47
C GLN A 109 10.32 10.38 -15.48
N LYS A 110 11.65 10.48 -15.40
CA LYS A 110 12.53 9.29 -15.37
C LYS A 110 12.25 8.37 -14.19
N ILE A 111 11.92 8.93 -13.02
CA ILE A 111 11.55 8.14 -11.84
C ILE A 111 10.26 7.35 -12.10
N VAL A 112 9.27 7.99 -12.73
CA VAL A 112 7.99 7.38 -13.07
C VAL A 112 8.15 6.34 -14.18
N ASP A 113 8.98 6.61 -15.20
CA ASP A 113 9.26 5.64 -16.27
C ASP A 113 9.91 4.37 -15.72
N LEU A 114 10.86 4.52 -14.78
CA LEU A 114 11.47 3.38 -14.11
C LEU A 114 10.43 2.61 -13.28
N ALA A 115 9.55 3.31 -12.56
CA ALA A 115 8.47 2.66 -11.82
C ALA A 115 7.52 1.88 -12.74
N ARG A 116 7.14 2.46 -13.89
CA ARG A 116 6.34 1.79 -14.92
C ARG A 116 7.04 0.51 -15.42
N GLN A 117 8.35 0.57 -15.68
CA GLN A 117 9.12 -0.61 -16.11
C GLN A 117 9.09 -1.73 -15.07
N LEU A 118 9.21 -1.40 -13.78
CA LEU A 118 9.17 -2.40 -12.71
C LEU A 118 7.82 -3.12 -12.61
N LEU A 119 6.70 -2.51 -13.01
CA LEU A 119 5.38 -3.13 -13.00
C LEU A 119 5.25 -4.31 -13.99
N PHE A 120 6.08 -4.33 -15.03
CA PHE A 120 6.17 -5.44 -15.99
C PHE A 120 7.13 -6.54 -15.55
N SER A 121 7.78 -6.39 -14.39
CA SER A 121 8.73 -7.39 -13.89
C SER A 121 8.06 -8.74 -13.58
N ARG A 122 8.91 -9.76 -13.52
CA ARG A 122 8.58 -11.10 -13.01
C ARG A 122 8.91 -11.26 -11.53
N GLU A 123 9.53 -10.26 -10.92
CA GLU A 123 9.88 -10.25 -9.50
C GLU A 123 8.87 -9.43 -8.71
N TRP A 124 8.21 -10.04 -7.72
CA TRP A 124 7.18 -9.37 -6.92
C TRP A 124 7.69 -8.08 -6.25
N ALA A 125 8.93 -8.10 -5.75
CA ALA A 125 9.52 -6.96 -5.03
C ALA A 125 9.74 -5.75 -5.95
N GLU A 126 9.94 -5.99 -7.25
CA GLU A 126 10.04 -4.95 -8.26
C GLU A 126 8.69 -4.31 -8.53
N ILE A 127 7.64 -5.12 -8.68
CA ILE A 127 6.27 -4.62 -8.86
C ILE A 127 5.85 -3.76 -7.65
N VAL A 128 6.09 -4.22 -6.41
CA VAL A 128 5.78 -3.43 -5.20
C VAL A 128 6.57 -2.12 -5.16
N ALA A 129 7.85 -2.14 -5.54
CA ALA A 129 8.66 -0.92 -5.62
C ALA A 129 8.08 0.10 -6.62
N GLY A 130 7.67 -0.36 -7.81
CA GLY A 130 7.00 0.48 -8.79
C GLY A 130 5.66 1.04 -8.27
N LEU A 131 4.82 0.18 -7.68
CA LEU A 131 3.53 0.56 -7.11
C LEU A 131 3.69 1.63 -6.00
N ALA A 132 4.71 1.49 -5.15
CA ALA A 132 4.99 2.46 -4.09
C ALA A 132 5.32 3.85 -4.63
N VAL A 133 6.01 3.94 -5.77
CA VAL A 133 6.33 5.21 -6.45
C VAL A 133 5.10 5.83 -7.08
N VAL A 134 4.30 5.05 -7.81
CA VAL A 134 3.19 5.60 -8.61
C VAL A 134 1.91 5.87 -7.81
N THR A 135 1.82 5.39 -6.57
CA THR A 135 0.64 5.57 -5.68
C THR A 135 0.98 6.22 -4.31
N GLY A 136 2.27 6.28 -3.96
CA GLY A 136 2.71 6.74 -2.63
C GLY A 136 2.20 5.88 -1.46
N ARG A 137 1.77 4.65 -1.71
CA ARG A 137 1.31 3.71 -0.66
C ARG A 137 2.48 2.95 -0.04
N ARG A 138 2.29 2.49 1.20
CA ARG A 138 3.28 1.72 1.96
C ARG A 138 3.32 0.26 1.50
N CYS A 139 4.44 -0.42 1.73
CA CYS A 139 4.60 -1.85 1.40
C CYS A 139 3.47 -2.70 1.99
N ALA A 140 3.19 -2.58 3.29
CA ALA A 140 2.11 -3.32 3.93
C ALA A 140 0.72 -2.96 3.39
N GLU A 141 0.48 -1.70 3.01
CA GLU A 141 -0.78 -1.31 2.35
C GLU A 141 -0.92 -2.04 1.01
N LEU A 142 0.10 -1.97 0.16
CA LEU A 142 0.08 -2.61 -1.15
C LEU A 142 -0.09 -4.14 -1.05
N LEU A 143 0.63 -4.78 -0.14
CA LEU A 143 0.63 -6.24 -0.01
C LEU A 143 -0.60 -6.82 0.70
N GLN A 144 -1.38 -6.02 1.44
CA GLN A 144 -2.50 -6.55 2.23
C GLN A 144 -3.77 -5.70 2.16
N THR A 145 -3.71 -4.43 2.56
CA THR A 145 -4.95 -3.69 2.89
C THR A 145 -5.50 -2.80 1.77
N ALA A 146 -4.66 -2.36 0.83
CA ALA A 146 -5.04 -1.39 -0.19
C ALA A 146 -6.15 -1.91 -1.12
N THR A 147 -7.17 -1.12 -1.42
CA THR A 147 -8.05 -1.40 -2.56
C THR A 147 -8.05 -0.18 -3.46
N PHE A 148 -8.02 -0.42 -4.77
CA PHE A 148 -8.06 0.62 -5.79
C PHE A 148 -9.25 0.39 -6.70
N GLU A 149 -10.18 1.33 -6.71
CA GLU A 149 -11.28 1.39 -7.68
C GLU A 149 -10.96 2.52 -8.67
N PRO A 150 -11.12 2.32 -9.99
CA PRO A 150 -10.83 3.35 -10.98
C PRO A 150 -11.80 4.53 -10.82
N GLU A 151 -11.29 5.75 -10.95
CA GLU A 151 -12.10 6.98 -11.02
C GLU A 151 -11.87 7.69 -12.37
N SER A 152 -10.61 7.84 -12.76
CA SER A 152 -10.23 8.35 -14.08
C SER A 152 -9.05 7.56 -14.65
N ASP A 153 -8.59 7.91 -15.85
CA ASP A 153 -7.41 7.28 -16.45
C ASP A 153 -6.16 7.42 -15.58
N TYR A 154 -6.08 8.45 -14.72
CA TYR A 154 -4.94 8.73 -13.84
C TYR A 154 -5.34 8.98 -12.38
N SER A 155 -6.48 8.47 -11.93
CA SER A 155 -6.86 8.50 -10.51
C SER A 155 -7.67 7.28 -10.08
N VAL A 156 -7.55 6.94 -8.80
CA VAL A 156 -8.25 5.81 -8.17
C VAL A 156 -8.81 6.22 -6.81
N TRP A 157 -9.95 5.64 -6.43
CA TRP A 157 -10.39 5.62 -5.05
C TRP A 157 -9.57 4.61 -4.27
N PHE A 158 -9.01 5.06 -3.15
CA PHE A 158 -8.18 4.25 -2.28
C PHE A 158 -8.87 4.01 -0.92
N THR A 159 -8.89 2.74 -0.51
CA THR A 159 -9.26 2.30 0.86
C THR A 159 -8.16 1.43 1.46
N GLY A 160 -8.22 1.18 2.77
CA GLY A 160 -7.23 0.35 3.48
C GLY A 160 -6.00 1.11 3.98
N ALA A 161 -6.14 2.42 4.23
CA ALA A 161 -5.08 3.25 4.80
C ALA A 161 -4.69 2.78 6.22
N LEU A 162 -3.38 2.56 6.46
CA LEU A 162 -2.89 2.20 7.78
C LEU A 162 -2.78 3.41 8.73
N LYS A 163 -2.73 3.14 10.03
CA LYS A 163 -2.61 4.11 11.14
C LYS A 163 -3.87 4.94 11.43
N ARG A 164 -5.04 4.37 11.17
CA ARG A 164 -6.35 4.91 11.56
C ARG A 164 -6.72 4.27 12.90
N ARG A 165 -6.67 5.02 14.01
CA ARG A 165 -7.02 4.51 15.35
C ARG A 165 -8.43 4.97 15.69
N GLN A 166 -9.30 4.06 16.16
CA GLN A 166 -10.63 4.36 16.71
C GLN A 166 -11.63 5.01 15.73
N GLU A 167 -11.38 4.95 14.42
CA GLU A 167 -12.31 5.52 13.43
C GLU A 167 -13.34 4.47 13.03
N LYS A 168 -14.62 4.72 13.36
CA LYS A 168 -15.73 3.78 13.14
C LYS A 168 -16.01 3.46 11.66
N SER A 169 -15.54 4.30 10.73
CA SER A 169 -15.81 4.12 9.30
C SER A 169 -14.54 4.16 8.47
N ILE A 170 -14.58 3.38 7.39
CA ILE A 170 -13.48 3.17 6.46
C ILE A 170 -13.11 4.52 5.81
N LEU A 171 -11.81 4.84 5.81
CA LEU A 171 -11.32 5.99 5.05
C LEU A 171 -11.24 5.63 3.57
N ARG A 172 -12.06 6.28 2.78
CA ARG A 172 -12.03 6.26 1.31
C ARG A 172 -11.70 7.65 0.79
N PHE A 173 -10.72 7.77 -0.10
CA PHE A 173 -10.37 9.05 -0.73
C PHE A 173 -9.70 8.82 -2.07
N GLU A 174 -9.89 9.77 -2.98
CA GLU A 174 -9.28 9.74 -4.30
C GLU A 174 -7.78 10.08 -4.22
N ILE A 175 -6.97 9.34 -4.97
CA ILE A 175 -5.56 9.63 -5.18
C ILE A 175 -5.23 9.61 -6.67
N PRO A 176 -4.33 10.49 -7.15
CA PRO A 176 -3.82 10.40 -8.51
C PRO A 176 -2.84 9.24 -8.63
N THR A 177 -2.79 8.60 -9.79
CA THR A 177 -1.74 7.66 -10.17
C THR A 177 -0.75 8.34 -11.10
N LEU A 178 0.56 8.12 -10.90
CA LEU A 178 1.58 8.72 -11.76
C LEU A 178 1.66 8.08 -13.16
N ILE A 179 0.90 7.02 -13.37
CA ILE A 179 0.70 6.28 -14.62
C ILE A 179 -0.78 5.90 -14.72
N GLU A 180 -1.19 5.20 -15.77
CA GLU A 180 -2.59 4.83 -16.00
C GLU A 180 -3.12 3.94 -14.86
N ALA A 181 -4.29 4.30 -14.33
CA ALA A 181 -4.95 3.63 -13.21
C ALA A 181 -5.16 2.14 -13.49
N THR A 182 -5.54 1.79 -14.73
CA THR A 182 -5.77 0.40 -15.15
C THR A 182 -4.51 -0.47 -15.07
N LEU A 183 -3.32 0.11 -15.27
CA LEU A 183 -2.05 -0.61 -15.11
C LEU A 183 -1.71 -0.77 -13.62
N VAL A 184 -1.95 0.27 -12.81
CA VAL A 184 -1.75 0.21 -11.35
C VAL A 184 -2.60 -0.89 -10.71
N ILE A 185 -3.90 -0.92 -11.03
CA ILE A 185 -4.85 -1.89 -10.47
C ILE A 185 -4.43 -3.32 -10.83
N ARG A 186 -4.20 -3.61 -12.12
CA ARG A 186 -3.74 -4.93 -12.57
C ARG A 186 -2.43 -5.37 -11.92
N SER A 187 -1.47 -4.45 -11.75
CA SER A 187 -0.21 -4.76 -11.09
C SER A 187 -0.38 -5.06 -9.60
N LEU A 188 -1.30 -4.38 -8.92
CA LEU A 188 -1.64 -4.68 -7.53
C LEU A 188 -2.26 -6.06 -7.39
N GLU A 189 -3.27 -6.37 -8.21
CA GLU A 189 -3.92 -7.69 -8.22
C GLU A 189 -2.91 -8.80 -8.48
N LYS A 190 -2.09 -8.63 -9.52
CA LYS A 190 -1.04 -9.59 -9.89
C LYS A 190 -0.09 -9.86 -8.72
N VAL A 191 0.45 -8.84 -8.06
CA VAL A 191 1.45 -9.06 -7.00
C VAL A 191 0.85 -9.72 -5.75
N ARG A 192 -0.45 -9.49 -5.48
CA ARG A 192 -1.17 -10.16 -4.39
C ARG A 192 -1.38 -11.64 -4.61
N THR A 193 -1.42 -12.11 -5.87
CA THR A 193 -1.42 -13.55 -6.16
C THR A 193 -0.06 -14.22 -5.89
N TRP A 194 1.03 -13.44 -5.82
CA TRP A 194 2.40 -13.96 -5.69
C TRP A 194 2.94 -13.92 -4.26
N VAL A 195 2.41 -13.02 -3.43
CA VAL A 195 2.91 -12.78 -2.07
C VAL A 195 1.83 -13.15 -1.07
N ASP A 196 2.10 -14.21 -0.29
CA ASP A 196 1.20 -14.65 0.77
C ASP A 196 1.36 -13.80 2.03
N THR A 197 0.35 -13.02 2.39
CA THR A 197 0.31 -12.21 3.62
C THR A 197 -0.71 -12.73 4.63
N ARG A 198 -1.25 -13.94 4.43
CA ARG A 198 -2.30 -14.50 5.28
C ARG A 198 -1.82 -14.71 6.71
N GLY A 199 -2.67 -14.35 7.67
CA GLY A 199 -2.37 -14.45 9.11
C GLY A 199 -1.26 -13.51 9.60
N MET A 200 -0.68 -12.67 8.74
CA MET A 200 0.37 -11.74 9.12
C MET A 200 -0.21 -10.38 9.48
N ASP A 201 0.25 -9.81 10.60
CA ASP A 201 -0.01 -8.42 10.92
C ASP A 201 0.90 -7.46 10.11
N ASN A 202 0.61 -6.16 10.19
CA ASN A 202 1.39 -5.13 9.51
C ASN A 202 2.88 -5.14 9.90
N THR A 203 3.22 -5.52 11.12
CA THR A 203 4.61 -5.58 11.60
C THR A 203 5.34 -6.76 10.97
N GLU A 204 4.69 -7.91 10.89
CA GLU A 204 5.19 -9.14 10.29
C GLU A 204 5.43 -8.95 8.80
N ILE A 205 4.45 -8.39 8.07
CA ILE A 205 4.60 -8.06 6.64
C ILE A 205 5.80 -7.14 6.41
N ASN A 206 5.91 -6.08 7.22
CA ASN A 206 7.03 -5.15 7.06
C ASN A 206 8.37 -5.82 7.34
N THR A 207 8.44 -6.70 8.34
CA THR A 207 9.65 -7.43 8.70
C THR A 207 10.06 -8.42 7.60
N HIS A 208 9.09 -9.12 7.03
CA HIS A 208 9.34 -10.19 6.06
C HIS A 208 9.63 -9.64 4.64
N TYR A 209 8.88 -8.65 4.18
CA TYR A 209 8.91 -8.23 2.77
C TYR A 209 9.64 -6.91 2.49
N SER A 210 9.73 -5.98 3.45
CA SER A 210 10.23 -4.62 3.16
C SER A 210 11.70 -4.57 2.75
N ALA A 211 12.52 -5.52 3.21
CA ALA A 211 13.94 -5.55 2.90
C ALA A 211 14.20 -5.79 1.40
N ALA A 212 13.45 -6.71 0.80
CA ALA A 212 13.56 -7.03 -0.63
C ALA A 212 13.15 -5.82 -1.49
N VAL A 213 12.01 -5.20 -1.18
CA VAL A 213 11.52 -3.99 -1.86
C VAL A 213 12.55 -2.87 -1.72
N SER A 214 13.09 -2.65 -0.52
CA SER A 214 14.12 -1.64 -0.27
C SER A 214 15.38 -1.85 -1.11
N LYS A 215 15.81 -3.09 -1.30
CA LYS A 215 16.99 -3.41 -2.12
C LYS A 215 16.76 -3.08 -3.59
N VAL A 216 15.58 -3.41 -4.13
CA VAL A 216 15.19 -3.03 -5.49
C VAL A 216 15.23 -1.52 -5.64
N CYS A 217 14.57 -0.82 -4.72
CA CYS A 217 14.48 0.61 -4.76
C CYS A 217 15.85 1.31 -4.77
N HIS A 218 16.79 0.82 -3.98
CA HIS A 218 18.16 1.35 -3.99
C HIS A 218 18.84 1.16 -5.34
N ARG A 219 18.74 -0.05 -5.88
CA ARG A 219 19.37 -0.40 -7.16
C ARG A 219 18.78 0.43 -8.31
N THR A 220 17.47 0.69 -8.30
CA THR A 220 16.77 1.33 -9.41
C THR A 220 16.81 2.86 -9.34
N TYR A 221 16.65 3.44 -8.15
CA TYR A 221 16.37 4.88 -8.02
C TYR A 221 17.51 5.71 -7.42
N ALA A 222 18.62 5.11 -6.96
CA ALA A 222 19.70 5.84 -6.30
C ALA A 222 20.35 6.93 -7.18
N GLU A 223 20.31 6.78 -8.50
CA GLU A 223 20.81 7.78 -9.46
C GLU A 223 19.85 8.97 -9.62
N TRP A 224 18.54 8.74 -9.45
CA TRP A 224 17.49 9.71 -9.79
C TRP A 224 16.85 10.37 -8.57
N VAL A 225 16.95 9.74 -7.41
CA VAL A 225 16.43 10.25 -6.15
C VAL A 225 17.60 10.53 -5.21
N PRO A 226 17.86 11.80 -4.89
CA PRO A 226 18.92 12.15 -3.96
C PRO A 226 18.75 11.42 -2.62
N PRO A 227 19.82 10.91 -2.01
CA PRO A 227 19.73 10.22 -0.73
C PRO A 227 19.23 11.17 0.35
N ARG A 228 18.22 10.72 1.12
CA ARG A 228 17.70 11.47 2.25
C ARG A 228 18.78 11.63 3.31
N ARG A 229 19.06 12.86 3.77
CA ARG A 229 20.05 13.11 4.82
C ARG A 229 19.60 12.49 6.16
N GLY A 230 20.49 11.72 6.79
CA GLY A 230 20.24 10.94 8.02
C GLY A 230 20.02 9.43 7.77
N ARG A 231 20.35 8.57 8.75
CA ARG A 231 20.37 7.10 8.58
C ARG A 231 19.02 6.52 8.09
N GLY A 232 19.12 5.54 7.17
CA GLY A 232 18.11 4.51 6.93
C GLY A 232 17.61 4.40 5.47
N SER A 233 17.57 3.18 4.93
CA SER A 233 16.91 2.85 3.65
C SER A 233 15.39 2.88 3.82
N LEU A 234 14.81 4.06 4.05
CA LEU A 234 13.38 4.23 4.30
C LEU A 234 12.60 4.39 2.98
N TYR A 235 12.73 3.42 2.06
CA TYR A 235 12.19 3.55 0.72
C TYR A 235 10.66 3.76 0.68
N THR A 236 9.90 3.09 1.53
CA THR A 236 8.43 3.26 1.56
C THR A 236 8.01 4.64 2.05
N HIS A 237 8.73 5.23 3.01
CA HIS A 237 8.46 6.60 3.47
C HIS A 237 9.00 7.65 2.50
N LEU A 238 10.16 7.39 1.91
CA LEU A 238 10.78 8.26 0.91
C LEU A 238 9.89 8.36 -0.34
N PHE A 239 9.47 7.23 -0.93
CA PHE A 239 8.65 7.28 -2.14
C PHE A 239 7.27 7.84 -1.92
N ARG A 240 6.73 7.78 -0.71
CA ARG A 240 5.54 8.53 -0.37
C ARG A 240 5.76 10.05 -0.46
N THR A 241 6.94 10.55 -0.06
CA THR A 241 7.35 11.94 -0.30
C THR A 241 7.54 12.22 -1.79
N ILE A 242 8.32 11.39 -2.49
CA ILE A 242 8.60 11.57 -3.93
C ILE A 242 7.31 11.58 -4.75
N TYR A 243 6.44 10.60 -4.52
CA TYR A 243 5.09 10.54 -5.09
C TYR A 243 4.33 11.84 -4.87
N ALA A 244 4.23 12.30 -3.60
CA ALA A 244 3.43 13.47 -3.29
C ALA A 244 3.98 14.73 -3.98
N ARG A 245 5.31 14.88 -4.08
CA ARG A 245 5.93 16.01 -4.80
C ARG A 245 5.68 15.94 -6.31
N ILE A 246 5.80 14.77 -6.92
CA ILE A 246 5.54 14.58 -8.36
C ILE A 246 4.05 14.79 -8.65
N ALA A 247 3.16 14.16 -7.89
CA ALA A 247 1.72 14.27 -8.05
C ALA A 247 1.24 15.73 -7.88
N THR A 248 1.80 16.47 -6.93
CA THR A 248 1.47 17.89 -6.76
C THR A 248 1.91 18.71 -7.98
N HIS A 249 3.15 18.50 -8.43
CA HIS A 249 3.67 19.20 -9.59
C HIS A 249 2.89 18.89 -10.87
N TRP A 250 2.44 17.64 -11.06
CA TRP A 250 1.72 17.21 -12.27
C TRP A 250 0.23 17.50 -12.24
N TYR A 251 -0.43 17.38 -11.09
CA TYR A 251 -1.89 17.26 -11.04
C TYR A 251 -2.57 18.24 -10.07
N ALA A 252 -1.84 18.92 -9.18
CA ALA A 252 -2.47 19.89 -8.29
C ALA A 252 -2.89 21.15 -9.06
N PRO A 253 -4.15 21.62 -8.95
CA PRO A 253 -4.54 22.89 -9.53
C PRO A 253 -3.66 24.04 -9.00
N PRO A 254 -3.31 25.04 -9.83
CA PRO A 254 -2.45 26.14 -9.42
C PRO A 254 -3.02 26.98 -8.25
N GLU A 255 -4.35 26.99 -8.09
CA GLU A 255 -5.06 27.67 -7.00
C GLU A 255 -5.08 26.91 -5.67
N VAL A 256 -4.72 25.62 -5.66
CA VAL A 256 -4.67 24.78 -4.45
C VAL A 256 -3.27 24.83 -3.85
N ALA A 257 -3.17 25.18 -2.57
CA ALA A 257 -1.89 25.18 -1.87
C ALA A 257 -1.25 23.78 -1.84
N ASP A 258 0.07 23.69 -2.08
CA ASP A 258 0.80 22.42 -2.17
C ASP A 258 0.57 21.53 -0.93
N ILE A 259 0.55 22.13 0.25
CA ILE A 259 0.29 21.45 1.52
C ILE A 259 -1.10 20.81 1.63
N GLU A 260 -2.13 21.45 1.05
CA GLU A 260 -3.52 20.96 1.06
C GLU A 260 -3.67 19.76 0.14
N TYR A 261 -3.11 19.87 -1.07
CA TYR A 261 -3.09 18.79 -2.05
C TYR A 261 -2.34 17.58 -1.52
N MET A 262 -1.14 17.79 -0.97
CA MET A 262 -0.32 16.73 -0.39
C MET A 262 -1.03 16.06 0.79
N ALA A 263 -1.71 16.80 1.68
CA ALA A 263 -2.44 16.21 2.80
C ALA A 263 -3.58 15.30 2.32
N ALA A 264 -4.33 15.73 1.29
CA ALA A 264 -5.46 15.00 0.73
C ALA A 264 -5.05 13.65 0.12
N ILE A 265 -4.09 13.67 -0.83
CA ILE A 265 -3.65 12.45 -1.54
C ILE A 265 -2.89 11.48 -0.61
N GLN A 266 -2.49 11.96 0.56
CA GLN A 266 -1.84 11.16 1.58
C GLN A 266 -2.81 10.56 2.59
N GLY A 267 -4.06 11.00 2.64
CA GLY A 267 -5.04 10.53 3.61
C GLY A 267 -4.80 11.10 5.01
N HIS A 268 -4.23 12.30 5.12
CA HIS A 268 -4.10 12.98 6.40
C HIS A 268 -5.43 13.64 6.74
N TYR A 269 -6.38 12.83 7.20
CA TYR A 269 -7.70 13.29 7.63
C TYR A 269 -7.93 13.02 9.11
N PHE A 270 -8.70 13.88 9.77
CA PHE A 270 -9.26 13.65 11.09
C PHE A 270 -10.75 13.93 11.08
N ARG A 271 -11.50 13.22 11.92
CA ARG A 271 -12.89 13.54 12.25
C ARG A 271 -12.90 14.16 13.64
N ASN A 272 -13.70 15.19 13.84
CA ASN A 272 -14.02 15.67 15.18
C ASN A 272 -15.24 14.89 15.68
N ASP A 273 -15.19 14.38 16.91
CA ASP A 273 -16.31 13.64 17.49
C ASP A 273 -17.50 14.56 17.87
N GLU A 274 -18.68 13.95 17.75
CA GLU A 274 -20.02 14.29 18.30
C GLU A 274 -20.91 15.38 17.68
N SER A 275 -20.46 16.24 16.75
CA SER A 275 -21.40 17.23 16.14
C SER A 275 -21.23 17.51 14.66
N ASN A 276 -20.12 17.11 14.04
CA ASN A 276 -19.87 17.40 12.63
C ASN A 276 -19.06 16.25 11.99
N SER A 277 -19.72 15.50 11.11
CA SER A 277 -19.16 14.34 10.39
C SER A 277 -18.19 14.72 9.26
N GLU A 278 -17.95 16.02 9.03
CA GLU A 278 -17.06 16.49 7.97
C GLU A 278 -15.61 16.04 8.16
N LEU A 279 -15.08 15.38 7.13
CA LEU A 279 -13.71 14.93 7.05
C LEU A 279 -12.76 16.14 6.92
N ARG A 280 -11.96 16.44 7.95
CA ARG A 280 -11.02 17.59 7.93
C ARG A 280 -9.59 17.13 7.68
N ARG A 281 -8.78 17.96 7.02
CA ARG A 281 -7.38 17.65 6.70
C ARG A 281 -6.42 18.01 7.84
N SER A 282 -5.51 17.10 8.18
CA SER A 282 -4.44 17.29 9.17
C SER A 282 -3.14 17.74 8.51
N LEU A 283 -2.84 19.04 8.57
CA LEU A 283 -1.67 19.61 7.88
C LEU A 283 -0.34 19.38 8.60
N GLY A 284 -0.35 19.12 9.91
CA GLY A 284 0.89 18.95 10.70
C GLY A 284 1.76 17.79 10.21
N SER A 285 1.14 16.72 9.71
CA SER A 285 1.83 15.54 9.17
C SER A 285 2.53 15.83 7.84
N THR A 286 2.08 16.83 7.08
CA THR A 286 2.64 17.21 5.77
C THR A 286 4.10 17.66 5.86
N ARG A 287 4.52 18.19 7.02
CA ARG A 287 5.90 18.65 7.26
C ARG A 287 6.96 17.58 6.99
N HIS A 288 6.64 16.30 7.14
CA HIS A 288 7.56 15.18 6.91
C HIS A 288 7.85 14.87 5.43
N TYR A 289 7.14 15.55 4.52
CA TYR A 289 7.20 15.35 3.07
C TYR A 289 7.76 16.58 2.33
N ASN A 290 8.22 17.59 3.08
CA ASN A 290 8.74 18.85 2.53
C ASN A 290 10.25 18.85 2.32
N ASP A 291 10.93 17.72 2.51
CA ASP A 291 12.38 17.60 2.37
C ASP A 291 12.83 17.31 0.93
N TYR A 292 11.89 17.21 -0.01
CA TYR A 292 12.14 17.20 -1.45
C TYR A 292 11.30 18.26 -2.17
N LYS A 293 11.86 18.83 -3.24
CA LYS A 293 11.19 19.74 -4.18
C LYS A 293 11.48 19.29 -5.62
N ILE A 294 10.63 19.68 -6.57
CA ILE A 294 10.91 19.45 -8.00
C ILE A 294 11.92 20.50 -8.44
N GLY A 295 12.95 20.06 -9.16
CA GLY A 295 13.95 20.95 -9.74
C GLY A 295 13.56 21.41 -11.13
N ASP A 296 13.97 22.61 -11.51
CA ASP A 296 13.81 23.15 -12.87
C ASP A 296 14.87 22.62 -13.87
N GLY A 297 15.76 21.73 -13.43
CA GLY A 297 16.91 21.23 -14.20
C GLY A 297 18.12 22.17 -14.21
N GLN A 298 18.01 23.38 -13.66
CA GLN A 298 19.07 24.38 -13.55
C GLN A 298 19.58 24.56 -12.11
N GLY A 299 19.05 23.77 -11.18
CA GLY A 299 19.42 23.81 -9.77
C GLY A 299 18.52 24.69 -8.92
N ASN A 300 17.42 25.22 -9.47
CA ASN A 300 16.39 25.91 -8.69
C ASN A 300 15.15 25.03 -8.51
N ILE A 301 14.21 25.51 -7.71
CA ILE A 301 12.92 24.85 -7.51
C ILE A 301 11.98 25.21 -8.66
N ASP A 302 11.38 24.20 -9.27
CA ASP A 302 10.21 24.39 -10.13
C ASP A 302 8.97 24.53 -9.24
N GLY A 303 8.43 25.75 -9.19
CA GLY A 303 7.26 26.11 -8.40
C GLY A 303 5.91 25.84 -9.08
N ARG A 304 5.90 25.37 -10.34
CA ARG A 304 4.65 25.12 -11.07
C ARG A 304 3.89 23.93 -10.48
N GLN A 305 2.58 23.97 -10.62
CA GLN A 305 1.67 22.88 -10.26
C GLN A 305 0.75 22.56 -11.43
N GLY A 306 0.23 21.34 -11.47
CA GLY A 306 -0.77 20.96 -12.45
C GLY A 306 -0.25 20.92 -13.88
N ILE A 307 1.05 20.69 -14.10
CA ILE A 307 1.65 20.80 -15.45
C ILE A 307 1.10 19.79 -16.46
N LYS A 308 0.43 18.72 -15.99
CA LYS A 308 -0.25 17.72 -16.83
C LYS A 308 -1.77 17.92 -16.89
N LEU A 309 -2.31 18.91 -16.18
CA LEU A 309 -3.74 19.24 -16.31
C LEU A 309 -4.00 19.72 -17.74
N GLY A 310 -4.98 19.09 -18.40
CA GLY A 310 -5.29 19.31 -19.83
C GLY A 310 -4.68 18.27 -20.78
N GLU A 311 -3.82 17.37 -20.29
CA GLU A 311 -3.48 16.15 -21.05
C GLU A 311 -4.69 15.20 -21.11
N PRO A 312 -4.85 14.39 -22.18
CA PRO A 312 -5.93 13.43 -22.29
C PRO A 312 -6.01 12.48 -21.09
N GLY A 313 -7.21 12.33 -20.51
CA GLY A 313 -7.46 11.45 -19.35
C GLY A 313 -7.02 12.02 -18.00
N VAL A 314 -6.31 13.15 -17.95
CA VAL A 314 -5.88 13.79 -16.70
C VAL A 314 -6.91 14.81 -16.25
N VAL A 315 -7.60 14.50 -15.15
CA VAL A 315 -8.64 15.35 -14.54
C VAL A 315 -8.22 15.84 -13.16
N VAL A 316 -8.77 17.00 -12.75
CA VAL A 316 -8.64 17.49 -11.37
C VAL A 316 -9.39 16.53 -10.46
N LEU A 317 -8.76 16.09 -9.36
CA LEU A 317 -9.41 15.24 -8.37
C LEU A 317 -10.69 15.89 -7.85
N LEU A 318 -11.74 15.09 -7.61
CA LEU A 318 -13.05 15.55 -7.15
C LEU A 318 -12.97 16.42 -5.90
N ALA A 319 -12.05 16.11 -4.98
CA ALA A 319 -11.81 16.89 -3.76
C ALA A 319 -11.34 18.35 -3.99
N PHE A 320 -10.97 18.70 -5.22
CA PHE A 320 -10.45 20.01 -5.62
C PHE A 320 -11.18 20.62 -6.84
N GLN A 321 -12.22 19.97 -7.37
CA GLN A 321 -13.06 20.59 -8.39
C GLN A 321 -13.87 21.74 -7.74
N GLY A 322 -13.73 22.95 -8.29
CA GLY A 322 -14.28 24.17 -7.71
C GLY A 322 -15.79 24.11 -7.42
N GLN A 323 -16.19 24.68 -6.29
CA GLN A 323 -17.59 24.86 -5.90
C GLN A 323 -18.33 25.72 -6.94
N ASN A 324 -19.22 25.14 -7.73
CA ASN A 324 -20.40 25.88 -8.16
C ASN A 324 -21.24 26.12 -6.89
N LYS A 325 -21.15 27.33 -6.32
CA LYS A 325 -21.89 27.78 -5.12
C LYS A 325 -23.43 27.81 -5.28
N GLY A 326 -23.99 27.11 -6.27
CA GLY A 326 -25.44 26.99 -6.51
C GLY A 326 -26.01 25.59 -6.29
N ASP A 327 -25.19 24.53 -6.40
CA ASP A 327 -25.64 23.14 -6.23
C ASP A 327 -24.79 22.47 -5.16
N ARG A 328 -25.17 22.71 -3.91
CA ARG A 328 -24.87 21.73 -2.87
C ARG A 328 -25.74 20.53 -3.21
N ARG A 329 -25.24 19.60 -4.04
CA ARG A 329 -25.79 18.24 -4.07
C ARG A 329 -25.87 17.82 -2.62
N ASP A 330 -27.09 17.52 -2.21
CA ASP A 330 -27.44 17.36 -0.83
C ASP A 330 -26.64 16.18 -0.27
N LEU A 331 -25.59 16.46 0.50
CA LEU A 331 -24.78 15.46 1.20
C LEU A 331 -25.63 14.52 2.07
N THR A 332 -26.89 14.87 2.33
CA THR A 332 -27.86 13.99 2.98
C THR A 332 -28.31 12.82 2.09
N SER A 333 -28.33 12.93 0.76
CA SER A 333 -28.69 11.82 -0.12
C SER A 333 -27.54 10.81 -0.26
N GLU A 334 -26.30 11.27 -0.32
CA GLU A 334 -25.10 10.40 -0.31
C GLU A 334 -24.92 9.71 1.04
N VAL A 335 -25.21 10.40 2.16
CA VAL A 335 -25.24 9.79 3.49
C VAL A 335 -26.40 8.80 3.62
N ALA A 336 -27.56 9.06 3.02
CA ALA A 336 -28.68 8.12 3.00
C ALA A 336 -28.35 6.86 2.17
N GLU A 337 -27.72 7.01 0.99
CA GLU A 337 -27.25 5.89 0.17
C GLU A 337 -26.14 5.09 0.88
N MET A 338 -25.20 5.75 1.58
CA MET A 338 -24.18 5.08 2.38
C MET A 338 -24.77 4.36 3.61
N GLN A 339 -25.77 4.96 4.26
CA GLN A 339 -26.48 4.33 5.37
C GLN A 339 -27.32 3.15 4.90
N GLU A 340 -27.94 3.21 3.72
CA GLU A 340 -28.62 2.07 3.13
C GLU A 340 -27.63 0.98 2.68
N LEU A 341 -26.42 1.33 2.22
CA LEU A 341 -25.35 0.38 1.92
C LEU A 341 -24.79 -0.31 3.18
N GLU A 342 -24.53 0.43 4.26
CA GLU A 342 -24.13 -0.13 5.55
C GLU A 342 -25.23 -1.03 6.12
N LYS A 343 -26.49 -0.61 6.02
CA LYS A 343 -27.65 -1.38 6.48
C LYS A 343 -27.90 -2.62 5.63
N ALA A 344 -27.64 -2.58 4.31
CA ALA A 344 -27.66 -3.75 3.44
C ALA A 344 -26.50 -4.72 3.71
N GLN A 345 -25.33 -4.20 4.12
CA GLN A 345 -24.21 -5.00 4.59
C GLN A 345 -24.51 -5.66 5.95
N GLU A 346 -25.19 -4.97 6.87
CA GLU A 346 -25.64 -5.51 8.16
C GLU A 346 -26.84 -6.49 8.03
N LEU A 347 -27.80 -6.22 7.13
CA LEU A 347 -28.95 -7.11 6.87
C LEU A 347 -28.55 -8.41 6.16
N GLY A 348 -27.39 -8.43 5.52
CA GLY A 348 -26.84 -9.56 4.80
C GLY A 348 -25.80 -10.37 5.57
N ILE A 349 -25.76 -10.29 6.91
CA ILE A 349 -24.88 -11.12 7.76
C ILE A 349 -25.37 -12.57 7.72
N LEU A 350 -24.81 -13.32 6.78
CA LEU A 350 -24.21 -14.63 7.00
C LEU A 350 -22.89 -14.64 6.21
N GLU A 351 -21.86 -15.22 6.81
CA GLU A 351 -20.50 -14.68 6.80
C GLU A 351 -19.77 -14.81 5.45
N LEU A 352 -19.30 -13.68 4.91
CA LEU A 352 -18.24 -13.64 3.88
C LEU A 352 -17.01 -14.47 4.30
N GLU A 353 -16.79 -14.61 5.62
CA GLU A 353 -15.76 -15.47 6.18
C GLU A 353 -16.06 -16.96 6.00
N GLU A 354 -17.31 -17.44 6.13
CA GLU A 354 -17.71 -18.84 5.86
C GLU A 354 -17.60 -19.19 4.38
N ILE A 355 -17.90 -18.24 3.49
CA ILE A 355 -17.78 -18.41 2.05
C ILE A 355 -16.31 -18.52 1.64
N GLN A 356 -15.47 -17.64 2.19
CA GLN A 356 -14.02 -17.75 2.05
C GLN A 356 -13.49 -19.01 2.76
N GLU A 357 -14.11 -19.50 3.84
CA GLU A 357 -13.80 -20.78 4.51
C GLU A 357 -14.11 -21.98 3.61
N LEU A 358 -15.23 -21.94 2.89
CA LEU A 358 -15.65 -22.96 1.92
C LEU A 358 -14.75 -22.95 0.68
N GLU A 359 -14.34 -21.77 0.18
CA GLU A 359 -13.29 -21.64 -0.85
C GLU A 359 -11.91 -22.10 -0.34
N ARG A 360 -11.55 -21.75 0.90
CA ARG A 360 -10.33 -22.22 1.61
C ARG A 360 -10.32 -23.75 1.71
N ASN A 361 -11.47 -24.36 2.01
CA ASN A 361 -11.61 -25.82 2.11
C ASN A 361 -11.65 -26.51 0.74
N ARG A 362 -12.18 -25.87 -0.32
CA ARG A 362 -12.13 -26.39 -1.71
C ARG A 362 -10.74 -26.27 -2.35
N GLN A 363 -9.97 -25.22 -2.07
CA GLN A 363 -8.59 -25.08 -2.58
C GLN A 363 -7.59 -26.06 -1.94
N ARG A 364 -7.97 -26.75 -0.84
CA ARG A 364 -7.23 -27.89 -0.29
C ARG A 364 -7.14 -29.09 -1.23
N SER A 365 -7.82 -29.05 -2.39
CA SER A 365 -7.71 -30.05 -3.46
C SER A 365 -6.34 -30.04 -4.17
N SER A 366 -5.44 -29.12 -3.86
CA SER A 366 -4.06 -29.13 -4.37
C SER A 366 -3.06 -29.44 -3.26
N LEU A 367 -2.55 -30.67 -3.30
CA LEU A 367 -1.52 -31.12 -2.36
C LEU A 367 -0.19 -30.43 -2.66
N HIS A 368 0.07 -29.30 -2.01
CA HIS A 368 1.36 -28.60 -2.10
C HIS A 368 2.35 -29.20 -1.11
N ILE A 369 3.30 -29.99 -1.62
CA ILE A 369 4.39 -30.56 -0.83
C ILE A 369 5.57 -29.58 -0.88
N TYR A 370 5.77 -28.83 0.20
CA TYR A 370 6.93 -27.94 0.34
C TYR A 370 8.19 -28.73 0.70
N LYS A 371 9.36 -28.21 0.29
CA LYS A 371 10.66 -28.91 0.33
C LYS A 371 11.14 -29.22 1.76
N ASP A 372 10.62 -28.49 2.73
CA ASP A 372 10.87 -28.53 4.17
C ASP A 372 9.93 -29.49 4.94
N GLU A 373 8.90 -30.05 4.28
CA GLU A 373 7.98 -31.02 4.89
C GLU A 373 8.33 -32.50 4.60
N LYS A 374 9.49 -32.75 3.98
CA LYS A 374 9.93 -34.08 3.51
C LYS A 374 9.81 -35.17 4.58
N THR A 375 10.18 -34.88 5.82
CA THR A 375 10.17 -35.85 6.92
C THR A 375 8.74 -36.26 7.33
N ARG A 376 7.81 -35.32 7.31
CA ARG A 376 6.40 -35.55 7.65
C ARG A 376 5.69 -36.33 6.54
N TRP A 377 5.98 -36.00 5.29
CA TRP A 377 5.48 -36.73 4.12
C TRP A 377 6.01 -38.15 4.02
N GLN A 378 7.25 -38.39 4.41
CA GLN A 378 7.82 -39.73 4.45
C GLN A 378 7.08 -40.61 5.48
N ALA A 379 6.75 -40.08 6.66
CA ALA A 379 5.99 -40.79 7.68
C ALA A 379 4.55 -41.14 7.21
N VAL A 380 3.89 -40.24 6.48
CA VAL A 380 2.57 -40.50 5.89
C VAL A 380 2.67 -41.60 4.82
N LEU A 381 3.67 -41.54 3.92
CA LEU A 381 3.89 -42.58 2.92
C LEU A 381 4.26 -43.93 3.55
N ASP A 382 4.95 -43.96 4.68
CA ASP A 382 5.31 -45.20 5.37
C ASP A 382 4.11 -45.85 6.08
N SER A 383 3.08 -45.07 6.41
CA SER A 383 1.82 -45.56 6.98
C SER A 383 0.84 -46.16 5.97
N VAL A 384 1.08 -45.98 4.67
CA VAL A 384 0.19 -46.44 3.59
C VAL A 384 0.77 -47.69 2.92
N PRO A 385 -0.02 -48.75 2.70
CA PRO A 385 0.47 -49.99 2.09
C PRO A 385 0.92 -49.78 0.64
N GLY A 386 2.05 -50.38 0.27
CA GLY A 386 2.58 -50.37 -1.09
C GLY A 386 4.08 -50.67 -1.14
N ASN A 387 4.54 -51.35 -2.19
CA ASN A 387 5.94 -51.79 -2.31
C ASN A 387 6.85 -50.71 -2.92
N ASN A 388 6.28 -49.63 -3.45
CA ASN A 388 7.01 -48.47 -3.97
C ASN A 388 6.21 -47.18 -3.78
N GLN A 389 6.88 -46.03 -3.91
CA GLN A 389 6.26 -44.71 -3.71
C GLN A 389 5.06 -44.45 -4.64
N GLN A 390 5.08 -44.98 -5.85
CA GLN A 390 4.00 -44.79 -6.82
C GLN A 390 2.72 -45.49 -6.37
N GLN A 391 2.82 -46.74 -5.91
CA GLN A 391 1.70 -47.51 -5.37
C GLN A 391 1.13 -46.88 -4.08
N LYS A 392 2.01 -46.39 -3.21
CA LYS A 392 1.61 -45.69 -1.98
C LYS A 392 0.85 -44.40 -2.29
N MET A 393 1.27 -43.64 -3.31
CA MET A 393 0.58 -42.43 -3.75
C MET A 393 -0.78 -42.73 -4.38
N THR A 394 -0.88 -43.79 -5.20
CA THR A 394 -2.17 -44.24 -5.77
C THR A 394 -3.17 -44.62 -4.68
N ALA A 395 -2.73 -45.31 -3.62
CA ALA A 395 -3.58 -45.68 -2.50
C ALA A 395 -4.12 -44.46 -1.73
N ILE A 396 -3.31 -43.40 -1.56
CA ILE A 396 -3.75 -42.14 -0.94
C ILE A 396 -4.84 -41.46 -1.76
N LEU A 397 -4.67 -41.40 -3.09
CA LEU A 397 -5.64 -40.76 -3.97
C LEU A 397 -7.02 -41.45 -3.94
N LEU A 398 -7.04 -42.79 -3.90
CA LEU A 398 -8.28 -43.56 -3.79
C LEU A 398 -9.02 -43.33 -2.47
N ILE A 399 -8.29 -43.18 -1.36
CA ILE A 399 -8.89 -42.89 -0.04
C ILE A 399 -9.53 -41.49 -0.02
N LEU A 400 -8.87 -40.51 -0.65
CA LEU A 400 -9.37 -39.14 -0.77
C LEU A 400 -10.60 -39.05 -1.68
N GLU A 401 -10.58 -39.77 -2.81
CA GLU A 401 -11.70 -39.81 -3.75
C GLU A 401 -12.96 -40.45 -3.11
N ALA A 402 -12.79 -41.53 -2.34
CA ALA A 402 -13.89 -42.16 -1.61
C ALA A 402 -14.51 -41.26 -0.53
N HIS A 403 -13.71 -40.39 0.12
CA HIS A 403 -14.21 -39.41 1.09
C HIS A 403 -14.99 -38.29 0.40
N LEU A 404 -14.49 -37.78 -0.73
CA LEU A 404 -15.13 -36.67 -1.45
C LEU A 404 -16.48 -37.07 -2.09
N GLN A 405 -16.69 -38.34 -2.43
CA GLN A 405 -17.96 -38.81 -2.99
C GLN A 405 -19.08 -38.98 -1.96
N GLN A 406 -18.79 -38.98 -0.65
CA GLN A 406 -19.83 -39.07 0.38
C GLN A 406 -20.52 -37.73 0.69
N ASP A 407 -19.89 -36.58 0.40
CA ASP A 407 -20.40 -35.23 0.70
C ASP A 407 -21.33 -34.62 -0.38
N GLY A 408 -21.60 -35.33 -1.48
CA GLY A 408 -22.27 -34.78 -2.67
C GLY A 408 -23.81 -34.81 -2.72
N ARG A 409 -24.55 -35.04 -1.62
CA ARG A 409 -26.02 -35.17 -1.63
C ARG A 409 -26.73 -34.13 -0.74
N ASP A 410 -26.85 -32.88 -1.19
CA ASP A 410 -27.80 -31.91 -0.59
C ASP A 410 -28.41 -30.96 -1.64
N ARG A 411 -29.51 -31.39 -2.27
CA ARG A 411 -30.39 -30.54 -3.11
C ARG A 411 -31.39 -29.64 -2.35
N PRO A 412 -31.80 -29.90 -1.09
CA PRO A 412 -32.70 -29.01 -0.34
C PRO A 412 -32.09 -27.64 0.02
N ALA A 413 -30.76 -27.52 0.06
CA ALA A 413 -30.07 -26.28 0.45
C ALA A 413 -30.26 -25.12 -0.55
N LEU A 414 -30.39 -25.41 -1.85
CA LEU A 414 -30.42 -24.39 -2.91
C LEU A 414 -31.71 -23.58 -2.93
N LYS A 415 -32.84 -24.25 -2.70
CA LYS A 415 -34.13 -23.57 -2.60
C LYS A 415 -34.16 -22.63 -1.39
N ALA A 416 -33.62 -23.09 -0.27
CA ALA A 416 -33.50 -22.27 0.94
C ALA A 416 -32.60 -21.04 0.71
N LEU A 417 -31.51 -21.18 -0.05
CA LEU A 417 -30.64 -20.05 -0.41
C LEU A 417 -31.35 -19.03 -1.31
N ALA A 418 -32.10 -19.46 -2.32
CA ALA A 418 -32.87 -18.56 -3.18
C ALA A 418 -34.00 -17.84 -2.41
N GLU A 419 -34.71 -18.54 -1.52
CA GLU A 419 -35.74 -17.95 -0.63
C GLU A 419 -35.12 -16.94 0.35
N GLN A 420 -33.91 -17.22 0.86
CA GLN A 420 -33.15 -16.30 1.70
C GLN A 420 -32.70 -15.06 0.91
N PHE A 421 -32.21 -15.24 -0.32
CA PHE A 421 -31.81 -14.14 -1.19
C PHE A 421 -32.98 -13.19 -1.48
N VAL A 422 -34.16 -13.73 -1.82
CA VAL A 422 -35.39 -12.95 -1.96
C VAL A 422 -35.71 -12.17 -0.70
N THR A 423 -35.56 -12.77 0.48
CA THR A 423 -35.80 -12.11 1.77
C THR A 423 -34.85 -10.91 1.98
N VAL A 424 -33.59 -11.04 1.57
CA VAL A 424 -32.60 -9.95 1.61
C VAL A 424 -32.94 -8.82 0.63
N LEU A 425 -33.57 -9.13 -0.52
CA LEU A 425 -33.97 -8.13 -1.50
C LEU A 425 -35.17 -7.27 -1.06
N LYS A 426 -36.10 -7.81 -0.27
CA LYS A 426 -37.36 -7.14 0.13
C LYS A 426 -37.20 -5.70 0.67
N PRO A 427 -36.27 -5.41 1.58
CA PRO A 427 -36.13 -4.05 2.12
C PRO A 427 -35.35 -3.10 1.21
N LEU A 428 -34.72 -3.58 0.13
CA LEU A 428 -33.76 -2.80 -0.65
C LEU A 428 -34.45 -1.87 -1.64
N LYS A 429 -33.92 -0.65 -1.76
CA LYS A 429 -34.33 0.35 -2.73
C LYS A 429 -33.12 0.88 -3.47
N GLY A 430 -33.31 1.18 -4.76
CA GLY A 430 -32.27 1.71 -5.62
C GLY A 430 -31.45 0.63 -6.34
N ALA A 431 -31.17 0.91 -7.62
CA ALA A 431 -30.43 0.01 -8.49
C ALA A 431 -29.02 -0.32 -7.97
N THR A 432 -28.32 0.65 -7.38
CA THR A 432 -26.91 0.47 -6.93
C THR A 432 -26.79 -0.55 -5.81
N VAL A 433 -27.67 -0.47 -4.81
CA VAL A 433 -27.66 -1.39 -3.65
C VAL A 433 -28.06 -2.80 -4.08
N ILE A 434 -29.11 -2.92 -4.92
CA ILE A 434 -29.54 -4.20 -5.48
C ILE A 434 -28.42 -4.83 -6.33
N ARG A 435 -27.70 -4.04 -7.13
CA ARG A 435 -26.54 -4.51 -7.92
C ARG A 435 -25.44 -5.07 -7.04
N CYS A 436 -25.12 -4.42 -5.93
CA CYS A 436 -24.09 -4.88 -4.99
C CYS A 436 -24.44 -6.25 -4.39
N ILE A 437 -25.69 -6.43 -3.98
CA ILE A 437 -26.20 -7.69 -3.44
C ILE A 437 -26.21 -8.79 -4.51
N CYS A 438 -26.64 -8.51 -5.74
CA CYS A 438 -26.55 -9.46 -6.86
C CYS A 438 -25.10 -9.83 -7.21
N GLN A 439 -24.17 -8.88 -7.17
CA GLN A 439 -22.75 -9.13 -7.44
C GLN A 439 -22.17 -10.10 -6.41
N ARG A 440 -22.47 -9.87 -5.12
CA ARG A 440 -22.05 -10.75 -4.03
C ARG A 440 -22.62 -12.15 -4.25
N GLU A 441 -23.92 -12.26 -4.49
CA GLU A 441 -24.58 -13.56 -4.69
C GLU A 441 -24.01 -14.32 -5.89
N LEU A 442 -23.73 -13.64 -7.01
CA LEU A 442 -23.12 -14.27 -8.18
C LEU A 442 -21.69 -14.75 -7.91
N LEU A 443 -20.92 -14.06 -7.05
CA LEU A 443 -19.61 -14.55 -6.62
C LEU A 443 -19.73 -15.84 -5.81
N LEU A 444 -20.75 -15.93 -4.93
CA LEU A 444 -21.08 -17.15 -4.21
C LEU A 444 -21.43 -18.29 -5.18
N LEU A 445 -22.37 -18.05 -6.09
CA LEU A 445 -22.80 -19.08 -7.04
C LEU A 445 -21.67 -19.53 -7.97
N LYS A 446 -20.78 -18.61 -8.41
CA LYS A 446 -19.60 -18.93 -9.22
C LYS A 446 -18.60 -19.81 -8.47
N ALA A 447 -18.39 -19.58 -7.17
CA ALA A 447 -17.53 -20.42 -6.34
C ALA A 447 -18.03 -21.88 -6.26
N TRP A 448 -19.33 -22.10 -6.51
CA TRP A 448 -19.96 -23.43 -6.45
C TRP A 448 -19.87 -24.23 -7.76
N GLN A 449 -19.48 -23.60 -8.89
CA GLN A 449 -19.29 -24.21 -10.23
C GLN A 449 -20.49 -25.03 -10.77
N VAL A 450 -21.72 -24.52 -10.66
CA VAL A 450 -22.86 -25.15 -11.36
C VAL A 450 -23.64 -24.09 -12.13
N GLU A 451 -23.69 -24.26 -13.46
CA GLU A 451 -24.35 -23.33 -14.39
C GLU A 451 -25.88 -23.31 -14.23
N GLU A 452 -26.46 -24.33 -13.60
CA GLU A 452 -27.91 -24.49 -13.42
C GLU A 452 -28.52 -23.62 -12.29
N TYR A 453 -27.74 -22.86 -11.53
CA TYR A 453 -28.24 -22.13 -10.34
C TYR A 453 -29.00 -20.83 -10.65
N LEU A 454 -28.70 -20.16 -11.75
CA LEU A 454 -29.27 -18.84 -12.04
C LEU A 454 -30.77 -18.90 -12.31
N SER A 455 -31.24 -19.98 -12.95
CA SER A 455 -32.66 -20.18 -13.25
C SER A 455 -33.52 -20.32 -11.99
N PHE A 456 -33.01 -20.98 -10.93
CA PHE A 456 -33.73 -21.12 -9.67
C PHE A 456 -33.89 -19.78 -8.94
N TYR A 457 -32.88 -18.93 -8.96
CA TYR A 457 -32.95 -17.59 -8.37
C TYR A 457 -33.89 -16.69 -9.16
N GLN A 458 -33.84 -16.77 -10.50
CA GLN A 458 -34.76 -16.05 -11.37
C GLN A 458 -36.21 -16.47 -11.10
N ASP A 459 -36.48 -17.78 -11.00
CA ASP A 459 -37.81 -18.32 -10.72
C ASP A 459 -38.37 -17.86 -9.35
N GLU A 460 -37.55 -17.89 -8.29
CA GLU A 460 -38.00 -17.46 -6.96
C GLU A 460 -38.20 -15.94 -6.87
N ILE A 461 -37.35 -15.15 -7.53
CA ILE A 461 -37.53 -13.69 -7.63
C ILE A 461 -38.82 -13.38 -8.41
N GLU A 462 -39.08 -14.08 -9.52
CA GLU A 462 -40.34 -13.92 -10.27
C GLU A 462 -41.57 -14.29 -9.44
N LYS A 463 -41.51 -15.37 -8.64
CA LYS A 463 -42.60 -15.72 -7.72
C LYS A 463 -42.83 -14.63 -6.67
N ALA A 464 -41.76 -14.07 -6.10
CA ALA A 464 -41.86 -13.00 -5.12
C ALA A 464 -42.42 -11.70 -5.71
N ILE A 465 -42.09 -11.38 -6.97
CA ILE A 465 -42.70 -10.28 -7.72
C ILE A 465 -44.21 -10.53 -7.92
N ARG A 466 -44.61 -11.74 -8.35
CA ARG A 466 -46.03 -12.10 -8.54
C ARG A 466 -46.82 -12.10 -7.23
N ALA A 467 -46.17 -12.45 -6.11
CA ALA A 467 -46.74 -12.40 -4.78
C ALA A 467 -46.81 -10.96 -4.20
N GLY A 468 -46.23 -9.96 -4.88
CA GLY A 468 -46.17 -8.57 -4.43
C GLY A 468 -45.14 -8.29 -3.33
N GLU A 469 -44.26 -9.25 -3.04
CA GLU A 469 -43.22 -9.11 -2.02
C GLU A 469 -42.01 -8.31 -2.51
N LEU A 470 -41.79 -8.30 -3.83
CA LEU A 470 -40.83 -7.44 -4.52
C LEU A 470 -41.59 -6.53 -5.49
N PRO A 471 -42.02 -5.32 -5.06
CA PRO A 471 -42.80 -4.43 -5.91
C PRO A 471 -41.95 -3.93 -7.08
N LEU A 472 -42.58 -3.67 -8.22
CA LEU A 472 -41.93 -3.10 -9.40
C LEU A 472 -42.17 -1.58 -9.45
N GLU A 473 -41.35 -0.83 -8.72
CA GLU A 473 -41.41 0.62 -8.65
C GLU A 473 -40.37 1.23 -9.60
N ASP A 474 -40.85 2.03 -10.58
CA ASP A 474 -40.04 2.65 -11.62
C ASP A 474 -38.92 3.51 -11.00
N GLY A 475 -37.66 3.21 -11.33
CA GLY A 475 -36.48 3.93 -10.85
C GLY A 475 -36.06 3.62 -9.41
N ILE A 476 -36.84 2.81 -8.68
CA ILE A 476 -36.56 2.43 -7.29
C ILE A 476 -36.18 0.95 -7.21
N THR A 477 -37.04 0.05 -7.64
CA THR A 477 -36.79 -1.40 -7.61
C THR A 477 -36.83 -2.04 -9.00
N ALA A 478 -37.36 -1.33 -10.00
CA ALA A 478 -37.51 -1.83 -11.36
C ALA A 478 -37.07 -0.82 -12.43
N HIS A 479 -36.55 -1.36 -13.53
CA HIS A 479 -36.34 -0.62 -14.77
C HIS A 479 -37.57 -0.72 -15.67
N ARG A 480 -37.89 0.36 -16.38
CA ARG A 480 -39.00 0.43 -17.34
C ARG A 480 -38.44 0.45 -18.76
N ASP A 481 -38.79 -0.56 -19.55
CA ASP A 481 -38.46 -0.63 -20.98
C ASP A 481 -39.69 -0.28 -21.83
N LYS A 482 -39.49 0.54 -22.86
CA LYS A 482 -40.50 0.85 -23.88
C LYS A 482 -40.06 0.29 -25.23
N PHE A 483 -40.89 -0.52 -25.88
CA PHE A 483 -40.57 -1.10 -27.18
C PHE A 483 -41.79 -1.20 -28.09
N ILE A 484 -41.57 -1.20 -29.41
CA ILE A 484 -42.64 -1.29 -30.41
C ILE A 484 -42.62 -2.69 -31.04
N LYS A 485 -43.77 -3.39 -31.00
CA LYS A 485 -43.94 -4.68 -31.65
C LYS A 485 -45.21 -4.64 -32.51
N GLN A 486 -45.07 -4.91 -33.81
CA GLN A 486 -46.18 -4.86 -34.78
C GLN A 486 -46.94 -3.52 -34.79
N GLY A 487 -46.22 -2.40 -34.65
CA GLY A 487 -46.82 -1.05 -34.69
C GLY A 487 -47.53 -0.61 -33.40
N VAL A 488 -47.55 -1.46 -32.37
CA VAL A 488 -48.10 -1.13 -31.05
C VAL A 488 -46.96 -0.91 -30.06
N GLN A 489 -47.06 0.16 -29.27
CA GLN A 489 -46.10 0.47 -28.20
C GLN A 489 -46.44 -0.35 -26.96
N TYR A 490 -45.45 -1.09 -26.47
CA TYR A 490 -45.51 -1.88 -25.25
C TYR A 490 -44.57 -1.30 -24.22
N GLU A 491 -44.90 -1.54 -22.96
CA GLU A 491 -44.06 -1.20 -21.82
C GLU A 491 -43.92 -2.42 -20.92
N SER A 492 -42.70 -2.69 -20.47
CA SER A 492 -42.39 -3.74 -19.51
C SER A 492 -41.62 -3.20 -18.33
N ARG A 493 -41.83 -3.79 -17.16
CA ARG A 493 -41.08 -3.50 -15.93
C ARG A 493 -40.31 -4.73 -15.52
N THR A 494 -39.02 -4.57 -15.28
CA THR A 494 -38.13 -5.66 -14.86
C THR A 494 -37.44 -5.26 -13.56
N HIS A 495 -37.55 -6.10 -12.53
CA HIS A 495 -36.88 -5.84 -11.25
C HIS A 495 -35.36 -5.81 -11.46
N TYR A 496 -34.67 -4.87 -10.82
CA TYR A 496 -33.22 -4.71 -10.97
C TYR A 496 -32.43 -5.98 -10.64
N ALA A 497 -32.89 -6.78 -9.66
CA ALA A 497 -32.25 -8.04 -9.33
C ALA A 497 -32.23 -9.04 -10.50
N LEU A 498 -33.32 -9.15 -11.28
CA LEU A 498 -33.37 -10.00 -12.46
C LEU A 498 -32.43 -9.49 -13.56
N LEU A 499 -32.36 -8.17 -13.74
CA LEU A 499 -31.46 -7.53 -14.71
C LEU A 499 -30.00 -7.78 -14.38
N PHE A 500 -29.58 -7.59 -13.13
CA PHE A 500 -28.20 -7.75 -12.72
C PHE A 500 -27.76 -9.21 -12.64
N LEU A 501 -28.66 -10.12 -12.23
CA LEU A 501 -28.38 -11.56 -12.31
C LEU A 501 -28.18 -12.03 -13.75
N ALA A 502 -28.91 -11.47 -14.71
CA ALA A 502 -28.74 -11.78 -16.13
C ALA A 502 -27.54 -11.07 -16.78
N ASN A 503 -27.31 -9.80 -16.43
CA ASN A 503 -26.22 -8.97 -16.94
C ASN A 503 -25.77 -7.93 -15.90
N MET A 504 -24.65 -8.21 -15.23
CA MET A 504 -24.07 -7.31 -14.22
C MET A 504 -23.60 -5.96 -14.76
N GLU A 505 -23.31 -5.87 -16.06
CA GLU A 505 -22.84 -4.63 -16.71
C GLU A 505 -24.00 -3.73 -17.18
N PHE A 506 -25.25 -4.12 -16.88
CA PHE A 506 -26.43 -3.34 -17.26
C PHE A 506 -26.37 -1.92 -16.67
N GLN A 507 -26.32 -0.92 -17.54
CA GLN A 507 -26.32 0.50 -17.17
C GLN A 507 -27.75 1.00 -17.00
N VAL A 508 -28.05 1.53 -15.82
CA VAL A 508 -29.34 2.19 -15.56
C VAL A 508 -29.21 3.64 -16.02
N SER A 509 -29.97 4.04 -17.03
CA SER A 509 -29.95 5.41 -17.55
C SER A 509 -30.48 6.39 -16.49
N HIS A 510 -29.69 7.40 -16.13
CA HIS A 510 -30.04 8.45 -15.14
C HIS A 510 -31.18 9.41 -15.58
N ALA A 511 -31.86 9.15 -16.70
CA ALA A 511 -32.84 10.08 -17.26
C ALA A 511 -34.20 10.12 -16.52
N GLU A 512 -34.44 9.26 -15.53
CA GLU A 512 -35.78 9.06 -14.98
C GLU A 512 -36.04 9.77 -13.63
N ALA A 513 -35.04 10.46 -13.06
CA ALA A 513 -35.22 11.24 -11.82
C ALA A 513 -35.73 12.68 -12.05
N GLU A 514 -35.70 13.19 -13.28
CA GLU A 514 -36.09 14.58 -13.58
C GLU A 514 -37.51 14.75 -14.14
N GLU A 515 -38.23 13.69 -14.51
CA GLU A 515 -39.52 13.79 -15.22
C GLU A 515 -40.74 14.11 -14.31
N LYS A 516 -40.53 14.77 -13.16
CA LYS A 516 -41.64 15.26 -12.30
C LYS A 516 -41.60 16.75 -11.98
N LYS A 517 -40.84 17.56 -12.71
CA LYS A 517 -40.96 19.02 -12.68
C LYS A 517 -41.01 19.59 -14.10
N LEU A 518 -42.20 20.07 -14.47
CA LEU A 518 -42.58 20.81 -15.69
C LEU A 518 -42.81 19.97 -16.97
N ALA A 519 -44.09 19.72 -17.25
CA ALA A 519 -44.63 19.75 -18.62
C ALA A 519 -45.19 21.18 -18.85
N PRO A 520 -45.08 21.77 -20.08
CA PRO A 520 -45.93 21.33 -21.20
C PRO A 520 -45.25 21.26 -22.59
N GLU A 521 -45.75 20.28 -23.36
CA GLU A 521 -46.02 20.10 -24.81
C GLU A 521 -45.14 20.66 -25.97
N PRO A 522 -45.13 19.95 -27.13
CA PRO A 522 -44.00 19.87 -28.04
C PRO A 522 -44.17 20.63 -29.37
N VAL A 523 -43.06 21.02 -30.00
CA VAL A 523 -43.02 21.31 -31.45
C VAL A 523 -41.83 20.60 -32.08
N ALA A 524 -42.15 19.78 -33.08
CA ALA A 524 -41.24 18.97 -33.89
C ALA A 524 -40.36 19.81 -34.84
N VAL A 525 -39.26 19.22 -35.34
CA VAL A 525 -38.91 19.06 -36.79
C VAL A 525 -37.42 18.67 -36.96
N SER A 526 -37.23 17.44 -37.45
CA SER A 526 -36.37 16.97 -38.55
C SER A 526 -34.83 17.17 -38.60
N LEU A 527 -34.16 16.00 -38.62
CA LEU A 527 -32.89 15.58 -39.28
C LEU A 527 -32.65 16.17 -40.70
N PRO A 528 -31.39 16.21 -41.26
CA PRO A 528 -30.60 14.98 -41.51
C PRO A 528 -29.05 15.04 -41.55
N THR A 529 -28.47 13.84 -41.44
CA THR A 529 -27.10 13.39 -41.77
C THR A 529 -26.77 13.54 -43.28
N PRO A 530 -25.49 13.54 -43.69
CA PRO A 530 -24.87 12.32 -44.28
C PRO A 530 -23.37 12.14 -43.89
N SER A 531 -22.93 10.94 -43.51
CA SER A 531 -22.36 9.86 -44.34
C SER A 531 -20.90 10.04 -44.80
N SER A 532 -20.05 9.13 -44.29
CA SER A 532 -19.03 8.33 -44.99
C SER A 532 -17.76 9.00 -45.56
N GLN A 533 -16.57 8.53 -45.13
CA GLN A 533 -15.75 7.54 -45.89
C GLN A 533 -14.34 7.36 -45.28
N SER A 534 -13.88 6.11 -45.39
CA SER A 534 -12.57 5.53 -45.04
C SER A 534 -11.46 5.85 -46.06
N ILE A 535 -10.19 5.87 -45.64
CA ILE A 535 -9.02 5.50 -46.48
C ILE A 535 -7.96 4.73 -45.65
N HIS A 536 -7.41 3.71 -46.30
CA HIS A 536 -6.42 2.69 -45.92
C HIS A 536 -4.97 3.18 -45.65
N GLU A 537 -4.26 2.36 -44.85
CA GLU A 537 -2.86 1.85 -44.93
C GLU A 537 -1.66 2.78 -45.18
N SER A 538 -0.61 2.64 -44.35
CA SER A 538 0.55 1.77 -44.66
C SER A 538 1.69 1.88 -43.62
N GLU A 539 2.37 0.75 -43.42
CA GLU A 539 3.53 0.51 -42.55
C GLU A 539 4.85 1.07 -43.13
N ALA A 540 5.80 1.42 -42.26
CA ALA A 540 7.23 1.36 -42.57
C ALA A 540 8.10 1.15 -41.31
N SER A 541 8.80 0.03 -41.30
CA SER A 541 9.80 -0.45 -40.34
C SER A 541 11.22 0.09 -40.60
N ILE A 542 12.01 0.32 -39.55
CA ILE A 542 13.48 0.57 -39.62
C ILE A 542 14.21 -0.27 -38.55
N PRO A 543 15.43 -0.81 -38.83
CA PRO A 543 15.92 -2.06 -38.24
C PRO A 543 16.98 -1.94 -37.14
N THR A 544 17.14 -3.08 -36.45
CA THR A 544 18.06 -3.48 -35.38
C THR A 544 19.54 -3.39 -35.75
N GLN A 545 20.39 -2.88 -34.85
CA GLN A 545 21.84 -3.13 -34.87
C GLN A 545 22.39 -3.63 -33.53
N GLU A 546 23.00 -4.81 -33.60
CA GLU A 546 23.84 -5.43 -32.57
C GLU A 546 25.11 -4.60 -32.30
N ARG A 547 25.55 -4.53 -31.04
CA ARG A 547 26.92 -4.11 -30.69
C ARG A 547 27.60 -5.13 -29.78
N ARG A 548 28.58 -5.83 -30.38
CA ARG A 548 29.62 -6.65 -29.75
C ARG A 548 30.47 -5.84 -28.74
N GLY A 549 30.92 -6.52 -27.69
CA GLY A 549 31.64 -5.94 -26.55
C GLY A 549 33.07 -5.43 -26.81
N ARG A 550 33.47 -4.44 -26.00
CA ARG A 550 34.85 -3.97 -25.78
C ARG A 550 35.05 -3.58 -24.29
N PRO A 551 36.29 -3.61 -23.75
CA PRO A 551 36.58 -3.97 -22.37
C PRO A 551 36.49 -2.77 -21.41
N ARG A 552 35.38 -2.67 -20.66
CA ARG A 552 35.18 -1.61 -19.66
C ARG A 552 36.08 -1.72 -18.41
N SER A 553 36.80 -2.83 -18.20
CA SER A 553 37.58 -3.03 -16.95
C SER A 553 38.90 -2.26 -16.91
N ALA A 554 39.68 -2.21 -18.00
CA ALA A 554 41.03 -1.62 -17.99
C ALA A 554 41.05 -0.11 -17.66
N VAL A 555 40.10 0.65 -18.21
CA VAL A 555 39.97 2.10 -17.92
C VAL A 555 39.56 2.33 -16.47
N GLY A 556 38.74 1.45 -15.91
CA GLY A 556 38.35 1.51 -14.51
C GLY A 556 39.50 1.18 -13.56
N GLU A 557 40.31 0.18 -13.89
CA GLU A 557 41.48 -0.23 -13.10
C GLU A 557 42.54 0.89 -13.07
N ALA A 558 42.83 1.53 -14.21
CA ALA A 558 43.73 2.68 -14.29
C ALA A 558 43.27 3.86 -13.41
N ARG A 559 41.96 4.14 -13.36
CA ARG A 559 41.41 5.21 -12.52
C ARG A 559 41.57 4.95 -11.03
N VAL A 560 41.50 3.69 -10.60
CA VAL A 560 41.72 3.29 -9.20
C VAL A 560 43.21 3.36 -8.87
N GLN A 561 44.09 2.95 -9.79
CA GLN A 561 45.53 3.08 -9.61
C GLN A 561 45.96 4.54 -9.41
N GLU A 562 45.47 5.45 -10.26
CA GLU A 562 45.73 6.89 -10.13
C GLU A 562 45.28 7.46 -8.77
N SER A 563 44.21 6.89 -8.19
CA SER A 563 43.74 7.27 -6.85
C SER A 563 44.68 6.78 -5.74
N ILE A 564 45.26 5.59 -5.88
CA ILE A 564 46.27 5.06 -4.95
C ILE A 564 47.51 5.95 -5.02
N ASP A 565 47.98 6.24 -6.22
CA ASP A 565 49.19 7.03 -6.47
C ASP A 565 49.05 8.46 -5.94
N ALA A 566 47.89 9.11 -6.14
CA ALA A 566 47.63 10.44 -5.62
C ALA A 566 47.61 10.50 -4.10
N ILE A 567 47.06 9.47 -3.42
CA ILE A 567 47.10 9.40 -1.95
C ILE A 567 48.53 9.17 -1.45
N MET A 568 49.32 8.33 -2.13
CA MET A 568 50.73 8.14 -1.78
C MET A 568 51.54 9.43 -1.98
N ALA A 569 51.38 10.10 -3.12
CA ALA A 569 52.04 11.36 -3.44
C ALA A 569 51.67 12.45 -2.43
N TYR A 570 50.39 12.54 -2.08
CA TYR A 570 49.92 13.41 -1.01
C TYR A 570 50.64 13.06 0.30
N ASN A 571 50.55 11.84 0.80
CA ASN A 571 51.16 11.53 2.10
C ASN A 571 52.68 11.73 2.15
N ASN A 572 53.38 11.68 1.01
CA ASN A 572 54.82 11.86 0.91
C ASN A 572 55.30 13.32 0.79
N MET A 573 54.40 14.31 0.79
CA MET A 573 54.80 15.72 0.74
C MET A 573 55.63 16.12 1.98
N PRO A 574 56.78 16.81 1.82
CA PRO A 574 57.64 17.20 2.93
C PRO A 574 56.91 18.16 3.89
N GLY A 575 57.11 17.96 5.19
CA GLY A 575 56.47 18.78 6.23
C GLY A 575 55.03 18.39 6.59
N ARG A 576 54.46 17.34 5.96
CA ARG A 576 53.11 16.87 6.27
C ARG A 576 53.04 16.19 7.64
N SER A 577 52.10 16.62 8.48
CA SER A 577 51.87 15.99 9.76
C SER A 577 51.13 14.66 9.59
N ARG A 578 51.35 13.72 10.51
CA ARG A 578 50.66 12.41 10.48
C ARG A 578 49.13 12.53 10.55
N GLN A 579 48.60 13.59 11.16
CA GLN A 579 47.16 13.79 11.28
C GLN A 579 46.52 14.25 9.97
N GLU A 580 47.29 14.80 9.03
CA GLU A 580 46.81 15.24 7.71
C GLU A 580 46.85 14.11 6.67
N MET A 581 47.58 13.03 6.95
CA MET A 581 47.75 11.90 6.03
C MET A 581 46.50 11.02 5.93
N TRP A 582 46.37 10.28 4.83
CA TRP A 582 45.24 9.39 4.57
C TRP A 582 45.68 7.94 4.40
N ALA A 583 45.09 7.03 5.16
CA ALA A 583 45.26 5.61 4.89
C ALA A 583 44.53 5.23 3.58
N ILE A 584 45.22 4.48 2.72
CA ILE A 584 44.70 3.97 1.45
C ILE A 584 43.83 2.75 1.75
N ASN A 585 42.52 2.86 1.55
CA ASN A 585 41.58 1.75 1.70
C ASN A 585 40.38 1.95 0.77
N GLY A 586 39.51 0.94 0.71
CA GLY A 586 38.37 0.98 -0.20
C GLY A 586 37.40 2.16 0.04
N ALA A 587 37.38 2.74 1.24
CA ALA A 587 36.55 3.90 1.57
C ALA A 587 37.19 5.22 1.09
N SER A 588 38.50 5.42 1.30
CA SER A 588 39.20 6.63 0.83
C SER A 588 39.24 6.71 -0.69
N ILE A 589 39.53 5.61 -1.39
CA ILE A 589 39.51 5.57 -2.86
C ILE A 589 38.09 5.84 -3.41
N ARG A 590 37.06 5.26 -2.78
CA ARG A 590 35.68 5.48 -3.20
C ARG A 590 35.25 6.93 -2.97
N GLN A 591 35.64 7.51 -1.84
CA GLN A 591 35.35 8.90 -1.54
C GLN A 591 36.01 9.83 -2.56
N LEU A 592 37.23 9.52 -3.00
CA LEU A 592 37.99 10.32 -3.96
C LEU A 592 37.39 10.30 -5.38
N ARG A 593 37.09 9.13 -5.99
CA ARG A 593 36.66 9.04 -7.41
C ARG A 593 35.38 8.23 -7.70
N GLY A 594 34.71 7.66 -6.70
CA GLY A 594 33.40 7.02 -6.89
C GLY A 594 33.39 5.70 -7.69
N SER A 595 34.47 4.91 -7.64
CA SER A 595 34.62 3.66 -8.41
C SER A 595 33.85 2.46 -7.83
N ASN A 596 33.58 1.45 -8.66
CA ASN A 596 32.90 0.20 -8.29
C ASN A 596 33.65 -0.57 -7.18
N GLN A 597 32.95 -1.06 -6.15
CA GLN A 597 33.56 -1.72 -4.99
C GLN A 597 34.38 -2.98 -5.33
N ASN A 598 33.92 -3.80 -6.28
CA ASN A 598 34.62 -5.02 -6.66
C ASN A 598 35.90 -4.72 -7.45
N LEU A 599 35.86 -3.65 -8.24
CA LEU A 599 37.01 -3.12 -8.97
C LEU A 599 38.07 -2.54 -8.01
N ILE A 600 37.63 -1.72 -7.05
CA ILE A 600 38.51 -1.17 -6.00
C ILE A 600 39.17 -2.30 -5.22
N LYS A 601 38.40 -3.30 -4.80
CA LYS A 601 38.92 -4.45 -4.06
C LYS A 601 40.02 -5.18 -4.84
N ARG A 602 39.77 -5.48 -6.12
CA ARG A 602 40.76 -6.14 -7.00
C ARG A 602 42.05 -5.35 -7.15
N VAL A 603 41.97 -4.04 -7.37
CA VAL A 603 43.16 -3.19 -7.58
C VAL A 603 43.92 -2.97 -6.27
N ILE A 604 43.23 -2.84 -5.13
CA ILE A 604 43.90 -2.81 -3.81
C ILE A 604 44.62 -4.14 -3.56
N GLU A 605 43.97 -5.29 -3.79
CA GLU A 605 44.59 -6.61 -3.62
C GLU A 605 45.84 -6.77 -4.50
N ALA A 606 45.80 -6.26 -5.73
CA ALA A 606 46.95 -6.29 -6.64
C ALA A 606 48.10 -5.34 -6.23
N ASN A 607 47.84 -4.33 -5.40
CA ASN A 607 48.83 -3.34 -4.93
C ASN A 607 49.12 -3.48 -3.41
N GLN A 608 48.67 -4.56 -2.78
CA GLN A 608 48.62 -4.68 -1.32
C GLN A 608 50.00 -4.50 -0.68
N ASP A 609 51.04 -5.12 -1.26
CA ASP A 609 52.41 -5.04 -0.74
C ASP A 609 52.96 -3.59 -0.73
N SER A 610 52.69 -2.83 -1.81
CA SER A 610 53.11 -1.43 -1.93
C SER A 610 52.37 -0.53 -0.93
N ILE A 611 51.06 -0.77 -0.77
CA ILE A 611 50.21 -0.06 0.18
C ILE A 611 50.66 -0.34 1.62
N ASP A 612 50.96 -1.58 1.95
CA ASP A 612 51.37 -1.99 3.30
C ASP A 612 52.75 -1.43 3.65
N GLN A 613 53.72 -1.48 2.72
CA GLN A 613 55.03 -0.86 2.93
C GLN A 613 54.90 0.66 3.15
N HIS A 614 54.02 1.31 2.38
CA HIS A 614 53.73 2.73 2.54
C HIS A 614 53.09 3.06 3.89
N HIS A 615 52.10 2.26 4.32
CA HIS A 615 51.43 2.44 5.62
C HIS A 615 52.37 2.16 6.78
N GLN A 616 53.22 1.15 6.68
CA GLN A 616 54.21 0.81 7.70
C GLN A 616 55.23 1.93 7.87
N ARG A 617 55.78 2.45 6.76
CA ARG A 617 56.75 3.56 6.79
C ARG A 617 56.18 4.84 7.43
N LEU A 618 54.88 5.10 7.24
CA LEU A 618 54.22 6.32 7.74
C LEU A 618 53.41 6.08 9.04
N GLY A 619 53.39 4.86 9.56
CA GLY A 619 52.61 4.50 10.77
C GLY A 619 51.10 4.70 10.61
N LEU A 620 50.54 4.41 9.43
CA LEU A 620 49.11 4.51 9.13
C LEU A 620 48.41 3.19 9.46
N GLY A 621 47.43 3.21 10.36
CA GLY A 621 46.67 2.01 10.75
C GLY A 621 45.28 1.94 10.14
N ALA A 622 44.59 0.79 10.29
CA ALA A 622 43.27 0.54 9.73
C ALA A 622 42.19 1.57 10.14
N ARG A 623 42.34 2.22 11.30
CA ARG A 623 41.42 3.24 11.82
C ARG A 623 41.91 4.68 11.63
N HIS A 624 43.01 4.90 10.91
CA HIS A 624 43.63 6.22 10.80
C HIS A 624 42.65 7.29 10.26
N ASN A 625 41.82 6.93 9.28
CA ASN A 625 40.88 7.88 8.65
C ASN A 625 39.66 8.25 9.53
N THR A 626 39.52 7.67 10.72
CA THR A 626 38.40 7.99 11.64
C THR A 626 38.50 9.41 12.20
N VAL A 627 39.71 9.93 12.38
CA VAL A 627 39.97 11.30 12.85
C VAL A 627 39.42 12.32 11.85
N HIS A 628 39.66 12.10 10.55
CA HIS A 628 39.11 12.94 9.47
C HIS A 628 37.59 12.91 9.42
N SER A 629 36.99 11.73 9.65
CA SER A 629 35.53 11.56 9.67
C SER A 629 34.88 12.28 10.86
N GLN A 630 35.55 12.33 12.02
CA GLN A 630 35.08 13.07 13.19
C GLN A 630 35.24 14.59 13.02
N ALA A 631 36.31 15.02 12.34
CA ALA A 631 36.55 16.42 12.01
C ALA A 631 35.70 16.93 10.82
N GLY A 632 34.96 16.04 10.14
CA GLY A 632 34.14 16.39 8.98
C GLY A 632 34.92 16.70 7.70
N VAL A 633 36.19 16.34 7.63
CA VAL A 633 37.07 16.60 6.48
C VAL A 633 36.98 15.45 5.47
N SER A 634 36.76 15.77 4.18
CA SER A 634 36.76 14.77 3.11
C SER A 634 38.13 14.66 2.44
N ILE A 635 38.51 13.45 2.00
CA ILE A 635 39.72 13.27 1.19
C ILE A 635 39.67 14.06 -0.13
N LYS A 636 38.46 14.37 -0.63
CA LYS A 636 38.27 15.22 -1.82
C LYS A 636 38.65 16.69 -1.59
N ASP A 637 38.58 17.14 -0.34
CA ASP A 637 38.99 18.50 0.03
C ASP A 637 40.52 18.58 0.13
N ALA A 638 41.18 17.45 0.40
CA ALA A 638 42.62 17.33 0.58
C ALA A 638 43.38 17.00 -0.72
N ILE A 639 42.82 16.15 -1.59
CA ILE A 639 43.45 15.65 -2.81
C ILE A 639 42.53 15.92 -4.00
N GLN A 640 43.03 16.70 -4.97
CA GLN A 640 42.34 16.93 -6.24
C GLN A 640 42.94 16.03 -7.32
N LEU A 641 42.06 15.38 -8.10
CA LEU A 641 42.37 14.45 -9.18
C LEU A 641 41.65 14.84 -10.46
#